data_AF-A0A2W6BXK0-F1
#
_entry.id   AF-A0A2W6BXK0-F1
#
_cell.length_a   1.000
_cell.length_b   1.000
_cell.length_c   1.000
_cell.angle_alpha   90.00
_cell.angle_beta   90.00
_cell.angle_gamma   90.00
#
_symmetry.space_group_name_H-M   'P 1'
#
loop_
_entity.id
_entity.type
_entity.pdbx_description
1 polymer ?
#
loop_
_entity_poly.entity_id
_entity_poly.type
_entity_poly.pdbx_seq_one_letter_code
_entity_poly.pdbx_strand_id
1 'polypeptide(L)'
;MKKPASSPRASRPRVTTVTEVCERHIASRPDPRTGATYRGRLRPLIARYGDLAAPDALARLAEIERELSTECGEQPAHKAATLLKAALTAAGFEPPPLLTLVDARAKHRVAIPSLVALVDNRTRGLPGVRCRARHPHGRGESILFDADELAEDLASLPHCPVEGCEAPGTGPNGYCGEHYGQGGRAGALAAEADLLADKRRDWYTPEEAASLLRESPTTIHSRCKSGELPSEKTGRIRRIPKTAVKQLRKSLAEQPRSRQKRPKPTAEERDAQRERVRELWASPAYEGKAGVIAEELGCSKPTVYARLEEIGIERPGKGRQSRKLPADQRPARQQQVADDYLQGQQSVRQIASSRDVSPTQVARDLDALEIARRPTGGQAKGPPPAERSCAGCGRLFTPEFPCHNEYVFHNDDCARAARASAIKDVLGGLGLLSVSQVAARWAISEHQVGCYIDDGLLKAQAVFIPGWLRPVWGMTPEAAHACEGELVARSKLHRDGDGRLRRARWPEVDQEMERKQRSGEIRRYAERERVSEKTASLVLRDQLEARKRRISPRLAGAKPGKGPPDYHRHWQARYHELEADLLDAWNEDNKLRKERGEAAAERPSRMHVCKALGEEDWRECEDPERWPPADWPASRLHADDLRPDMLPHAGRRVYNALKRLQNPVTGI
;
A
#
# COMPACT_ATOMS: atom_id res chain seq x y z
N MET A 1 -34.75 -28.75 -47.64
CA MET A 1 -34.69 -27.98 -46.38
C MET A 1 -35.48 -28.73 -45.31
N LYS A 2 -34.79 -29.33 -44.31
CA LYS A 2 -35.44 -30.06 -43.20
C LYS A 2 -35.81 -29.07 -42.10
N LYS A 3 -37.08 -29.05 -41.67
CA LYS A 3 -37.54 -28.28 -40.50
C LYS A 3 -36.84 -28.78 -39.23
N PRO A 4 -36.39 -27.90 -38.32
CA PRO A 4 -35.82 -28.33 -37.06
C PRO A 4 -36.92 -28.88 -36.14
N ALA A 5 -36.63 -29.99 -35.48
CA ALA A 5 -37.50 -30.60 -34.49
C ALA A 5 -37.67 -29.66 -33.29
N SER A 6 -38.93 -29.42 -32.90
CA SER A 6 -39.28 -28.65 -31.71
C SER A 6 -38.85 -29.40 -30.44
N SER A 7 -38.02 -28.77 -29.61
CA SER A 7 -37.67 -29.29 -28.28
C SER A 7 -38.91 -29.41 -27.38
N PRO A 8 -39.00 -30.44 -26.52
CA PRO A 8 -40.10 -30.60 -25.59
C PRO A 8 -40.09 -29.45 -24.58
N ARG A 9 -41.21 -28.72 -24.46
CA ARG A 9 -41.41 -27.70 -23.42
C ARG A 9 -41.34 -28.37 -22.05
N ALA A 10 -40.34 -28.00 -21.25
CA ALA A 10 -40.31 -28.35 -19.82
C ALA A 10 -41.59 -27.83 -19.16
N SER A 11 -42.34 -28.73 -18.54
CA SER A 11 -43.51 -28.37 -17.73
C SER A 11 -43.05 -27.50 -16.57
N ARG A 12 -43.69 -26.34 -16.37
CA ARG A 12 -43.43 -25.49 -15.20
C ARG A 12 -43.66 -26.32 -13.92
N PRO A 13 -42.75 -26.28 -12.93
CA PRO A 13 -42.97 -26.97 -11.66
C PRO A 13 -44.26 -26.48 -11.02
N ARG A 14 -45.10 -27.41 -10.55
CA ARG A 14 -46.27 -27.08 -9.71
C ARG A 14 -45.76 -26.33 -8.47
N VAL A 15 -46.50 -25.32 -8.02
CA VAL A 15 -46.17 -24.54 -6.82
C VAL A 15 -46.06 -25.51 -5.65
N THR A 16 -44.84 -25.72 -5.15
CA THR A 16 -44.54 -26.53 -3.97
C THR A 16 -44.26 -25.62 -2.78
N THR A 17 -44.71 -26.04 -1.61
CA THR A 17 -44.43 -25.32 -0.34
C THR A 17 -43.02 -25.66 0.17
N VAL A 18 -42.47 -24.84 1.07
CA VAL A 18 -41.17 -25.11 1.71
C VAL A 18 -41.18 -26.47 2.41
N THR A 19 -42.28 -26.85 3.06
CA THR A 19 -42.43 -28.18 3.67
C THR A 19 -42.21 -29.29 2.65
N GLU A 20 -42.94 -29.25 1.53
CA GLU A 20 -42.84 -30.28 0.49
C GLU A 20 -41.43 -30.37 -0.11
N VAL A 21 -40.78 -29.22 -0.34
CA VAL A 21 -39.42 -29.18 -0.87
C VAL A 21 -38.39 -29.74 0.13
N CYS A 22 -38.47 -29.33 1.40
CA CYS A 22 -37.55 -29.80 2.44
C CYS A 22 -37.73 -31.30 2.73
N GLU A 23 -38.96 -31.79 2.78
CA GLU A 23 -39.26 -33.20 3.01
C GLU A 23 -38.81 -34.08 1.85
N ARG A 24 -39.04 -33.65 0.61
CA ARG A 24 -38.69 -34.41 -0.59
C ARG A 24 -37.19 -34.44 -0.87
N HIS A 25 -36.46 -33.35 -0.61
CA HIS A 25 -35.07 -33.22 -1.07
C HIS A 25 -34.00 -33.32 0.02
N ILE A 26 -34.34 -33.08 1.30
CA ILE A 26 -33.32 -32.96 2.37
C ILE A 26 -33.62 -33.80 3.61
N ALA A 27 -34.88 -33.95 4.03
CA ALA A 27 -35.21 -34.58 5.31
C ALA A 27 -34.70 -36.03 5.46
N SER A 28 -34.55 -36.76 4.36
CA SER A 28 -34.03 -38.12 4.31
C SER A 28 -32.51 -38.22 4.13
N ARG A 29 -31.80 -37.12 3.86
CA ARG A 29 -30.34 -37.14 3.69
C ARG A 29 -29.64 -37.17 5.06
N PRO A 30 -28.68 -38.09 5.28
CA PRO A 30 -27.86 -38.09 6.48
C PRO A 30 -26.85 -36.93 6.42
N ASP A 31 -26.63 -36.26 7.55
CA ASP A 31 -25.56 -35.26 7.69
C ASP A 31 -24.20 -35.98 7.59
N PRO A 32 -23.33 -35.64 6.63
CA PRO A 32 -22.08 -36.35 6.38
C PRO A 32 -21.07 -36.26 7.53
N ARG A 33 -21.26 -35.34 8.48
CA ARG A 33 -20.40 -35.21 9.67
C ARG A 33 -20.93 -35.94 10.89
N THR A 34 -22.24 -36.13 10.99
CA THR A 34 -22.87 -36.62 12.25
C THR A 34 -23.72 -37.87 12.06
N GLY A 35 -24.03 -38.28 10.83
CA GLY A 35 -24.91 -39.41 10.52
C GLY A 35 -26.39 -39.16 10.82
N ALA A 36 -26.73 -38.14 11.60
CA ALA A 36 -28.10 -37.76 11.92
C ALA A 36 -28.83 -37.18 10.69
N THR A 37 -30.13 -37.43 10.56
CA THR A 37 -30.93 -36.85 9.48
C THR A 37 -31.13 -35.35 9.71
N TYR A 38 -31.17 -34.57 8.62
CA TYR A 38 -31.39 -33.12 8.69
C TYR A 38 -32.79 -32.73 9.21
N ARG A 39 -33.70 -33.70 9.37
CA ARG A 39 -35.07 -33.51 9.84
C ARG A 39 -35.16 -32.76 11.18
N GLY A 40 -34.29 -33.08 12.13
CA GLY A 40 -34.27 -32.40 13.44
C GLY A 40 -33.84 -30.92 13.34
N ARG A 41 -32.93 -30.60 12.41
CA ARG A 41 -32.40 -29.24 12.22
C ARG A 41 -33.30 -28.36 11.36
N LEU A 42 -34.10 -28.95 10.48
CA LEU A 42 -35.07 -28.24 9.65
C LEU A 42 -36.40 -27.99 10.36
N ARG A 43 -36.67 -28.64 11.49
CA ARG A 43 -37.95 -28.54 12.21
C ARG A 43 -38.37 -27.10 12.57
N PRO A 44 -37.48 -26.21 13.07
CA PRO A 44 -37.84 -24.81 13.33
C PRO A 44 -38.19 -24.05 12.05
N LEU A 45 -37.51 -24.38 10.94
CA LEU A 45 -37.70 -23.74 9.65
C LEU A 45 -39.02 -24.20 9.00
N ILE A 46 -39.31 -25.50 9.01
CA ILE A 46 -40.57 -26.08 8.51
C ILE A 46 -41.76 -25.61 9.37
N ALA A 47 -41.62 -25.55 10.70
CA ALA A 47 -42.71 -25.12 11.58
C ALA A 47 -43.15 -23.66 11.34
N ARG A 48 -42.23 -22.80 10.89
CA ARG A 48 -42.46 -21.36 10.77
C ARG A 48 -42.68 -20.88 9.34
N TYR A 49 -42.01 -21.50 8.38
CA TYR A 49 -42.05 -21.11 6.97
C TYR A 49 -42.58 -22.23 6.07
N GLY A 50 -43.08 -23.33 6.64
CA GLY A 50 -43.51 -24.51 5.90
C GLY A 50 -44.54 -24.23 4.82
N ASP A 51 -45.46 -23.31 5.08
CA ASP A 51 -46.54 -22.93 4.16
C ASP A 51 -46.14 -21.88 3.13
N LEU A 52 -44.94 -21.30 3.23
CA LEU A 52 -44.47 -20.32 2.26
C LEU A 52 -44.30 -21.01 0.89
N ALA A 53 -44.73 -20.34 -0.17
CA ALA A 53 -44.43 -20.80 -1.52
C ALA A 53 -42.91 -20.80 -1.72
N ALA A 54 -42.38 -21.84 -2.37
CA ALA A 54 -40.94 -21.98 -2.62
C ALA A 54 -40.26 -20.73 -3.24
N PRO A 55 -40.87 -20.00 -4.20
CA PRO A 55 -40.32 -18.74 -4.71
C PRO A 55 -40.19 -17.65 -3.64
N ASP A 56 -41.21 -17.50 -2.80
CA ASP A 56 -41.24 -16.48 -1.75
C ASP A 56 -40.21 -16.78 -0.67
N ALA A 57 -40.01 -18.07 -0.36
CA ALA A 57 -39.01 -18.50 0.62
C ALA A 57 -37.59 -18.24 0.12
N LEU A 58 -37.37 -18.38 -1.19
CA LEU A 58 -36.10 -18.07 -1.84
C LEU A 58 -35.82 -16.57 -1.84
N ALA A 59 -36.84 -15.74 -2.10
CA ALA A 59 -36.73 -14.29 -2.05
C ALA A 59 -36.45 -13.76 -0.62
N ARG A 60 -36.98 -14.44 0.41
CA ARG A 60 -36.83 -14.07 1.82
C ARG A 60 -35.67 -14.77 2.53
N LEU A 61 -34.81 -15.49 1.81
CA LEU A 61 -33.83 -16.39 2.42
C LEU A 61 -32.85 -15.70 3.39
N ALA A 62 -32.46 -14.45 3.10
CA ALA A 62 -31.63 -13.64 3.98
C ALA A 62 -32.36 -13.11 5.23
N GLU A 63 -33.68 -12.90 5.15
CA GLU A 63 -34.53 -12.54 6.28
C GLU A 63 -34.74 -13.76 7.18
N ILE A 64 -35.07 -14.91 6.58
CA ILE A 64 -35.18 -16.21 7.26
C ILE A 64 -33.88 -16.55 8.01
N GLU A 65 -32.71 -16.35 7.39
CA GLU A 65 -31.42 -16.56 8.04
C GLU A 65 -31.21 -15.63 9.24
N ARG A 66 -31.64 -14.37 9.14
CA ARG A 66 -31.52 -13.38 10.22
C ARG A 66 -32.45 -13.72 11.39
N GLU A 67 -33.71 -14.05 11.11
CA GLU A 67 -34.70 -14.48 12.12
C GLU A 67 -34.26 -15.75 12.84
N LEU A 68 -33.69 -16.72 12.11
CA LEU A 68 -33.12 -17.92 12.72
C LEU A 68 -31.87 -17.59 13.55
N SER A 69 -31.03 -16.65 13.09
CA SER A 69 -29.79 -16.27 13.80
C SER A 69 -30.08 -15.70 15.19
N THR A 70 -31.18 -14.95 15.34
CA THR A 70 -31.62 -14.42 16.64
C THR A 70 -32.09 -15.51 17.62
N GLU A 71 -32.53 -16.67 17.14
CA GLU A 71 -33.14 -17.71 17.98
C GLU A 71 -32.19 -18.87 18.29
N CYS A 72 -31.46 -19.35 17.29
CA CYS A 72 -30.60 -20.52 17.42
C CYS A 72 -29.11 -20.22 17.21
N GLY A 73 -28.73 -18.94 17.08
CA GLY A 73 -27.35 -18.48 16.87
C GLY A 73 -26.94 -18.48 15.39
N GLU A 74 -25.90 -17.71 15.07
CA GLU A 74 -25.48 -17.43 13.67
C GLU A 74 -25.09 -18.69 12.88
N GLN A 75 -24.35 -19.63 13.49
CA GLN A 75 -23.90 -20.84 12.79
C GLN A 75 -25.04 -21.81 12.44
N PRO A 76 -25.96 -22.15 13.37
CA PRO A 76 -27.13 -22.98 13.05
C PRO A 76 -28.05 -22.35 12.02
N ALA A 77 -28.27 -21.04 12.09
CA ALA A 77 -29.11 -20.30 11.16
C ALA A 77 -28.54 -20.28 9.73
N HIS A 78 -27.24 -19.98 9.59
CA HIS A 78 -26.56 -20.02 8.29
C HIS A 78 -26.64 -21.40 7.63
N LYS A 79 -26.46 -22.47 8.42
CA LYS A 79 -26.60 -23.86 7.92
C LYS A 79 -28.02 -24.18 7.49
N ALA A 80 -29.03 -23.76 8.26
CA ALA A 80 -30.43 -23.99 7.93
C ALA A 80 -30.85 -23.25 6.65
N ALA A 81 -30.44 -21.99 6.49
CA ALA A 81 -30.65 -21.20 5.27
C ALA A 81 -29.92 -21.81 4.06
N THR A 82 -28.69 -22.29 4.23
CA THR A 82 -27.92 -22.97 3.17
C THR A 82 -28.61 -24.26 2.71
N LEU A 83 -29.13 -25.06 3.65
CA LEU A 83 -29.90 -26.27 3.32
C LEU A 83 -31.19 -25.91 2.59
N LEU A 84 -31.95 -24.92 3.07
CA LEU A 84 -33.16 -24.45 2.39
C LEU A 84 -32.87 -24.01 0.94
N LYS A 85 -31.81 -23.22 0.73
CA LYS A 85 -31.37 -22.78 -0.60
C LYS A 85 -31.05 -23.98 -1.50
N ALA A 86 -30.30 -24.95 -1.00
CA ALA A 86 -29.97 -26.17 -1.76
C ALA A 86 -31.23 -26.98 -2.11
N ALA A 87 -32.22 -27.04 -1.21
CA ALA A 87 -33.51 -27.70 -1.45
C ALA A 87 -34.27 -27.03 -2.58
N LEU A 88 -34.39 -25.70 -2.52
CA LEU A 88 -35.10 -24.88 -3.49
C LEU A 88 -34.44 -24.95 -4.87
N THR A 89 -33.10 -24.88 -4.93
CA THR A 89 -32.36 -25.07 -6.19
C THR A 89 -32.54 -26.48 -6.77
N ALA A 90 -32.52 -27.53 -5.94
CA ALA A 90 -32.77 -28.89 -6.40
C ALA A 90 -34.21 -29.10 -6.93
N ALA A 91 -35.17 -28.30 -6.45
CA ALA A 91 -36.55 -28.28 -6.93
C ALA A 91 -36.75 -27.40 -8.19
N GLY A 92 -35.67 -26.84 -8.76
CA GLY A 92 -35.73 -26.01 -9.98
C GLY A 92 -36.04 -24.54 -9.73
N PHE A 93 -36.01 -24.08 -8.47
CA PHE A 93 -36.09 -22.66 -8.15
C PHE A 93 -34.68 -22.08 -8.10
N GLU A 94 -34.30 -21.33 -9.15
CA GLU A 94 -33.03 -20.63 -9.18
C GLU A 94 -33.13 -19.34 -8.34
N PRO A 95 -32.22 -19.10 -7.37
CA PRO A 95 -32.19 -17.82 -6.68
C PRO A 95 -31.95 -16.71 -7.70
N PRO A 96 -32.54 -15.51 -7.53
CA PRO A 96 -32.20 -14.37 -8.36
C PRO A 96 -30.67 -14.23 -8.34
N PRO A 97 -30.02 -14.03 -9.50
CA PRO A 97 -28.57 -14.08 -9.57
C PRO A 97 -28.00 -12.95 -8.73
N LEU A 98 -27.51 -13.29 -7.53
CA LEU A 98 -26.84 -12.34 -6.67
C LEU A 98 -25.48 -12.00 -7.28
N LEU A 99 -25.23 -10.72 -7.50
CA LEU A 99 -23.97 -10.22 -8.01
C LEU A 99 -23.10 -9.76 -6.84
N THR A 100 -21.85 -10.20 -6.79
CA THR A 100 -20.84 -9.55 -5.95
C THR A 100 -20.47 -8.19 -6.53
N LEU A 101 -19.78 -7.33 -5.77
CA LEU A 101 -19.22 -6.07 -6.31
C LEU A 101 -18.40 -6.26 -7.60
N VAL A 102 -17.66 -7.37 -7.71
CA VAL A 102 -16.82 -7.65 -8.88
C VAL A 102 -17.69 -8.06 -10.08
N ASP A 103 -18.69 -8.90 -9.85
CA ASP A 103 -19.62 -9.36 -10.89
C ASP A 103 -20.52 -8.21 -11.37
N ALA A 104 -21.01 -7.39 -10.44
CA ALA A 104 -21.78 -6.18 -10.74
C ALA A 104 -20.96 -5.20 -11.59
N ARG A 105 -19.68 -4.98 -11.25
CA ARG A 105 -18.76 -4.19 -12.08
C ARG A 105 -18.63 -4.77 -13.49
N ALA A 106 -18.43 -6.09 -13.60
CA ALA A 106 -18.23 -6.72 -14.90
C ALA A 106 -19.50 -6.64 -15.76
N LYS A 107 -20.66 -6.93 -15.17
CA LYS A 107 -21.97 -6.94 -15.86
C LYS A 107 -22.42 -5.56 -16.29
N HIS A 108 -22.32 -4.56 -15.40
CA HIS A 108 -22.87 -3.21 -15.64
C HIS A 108 -21.82 -2.17 -16.05
N ARG A 109 -20.54 -2.56 -16.15
CA ARG A 109 -19.41 -1.67 -16.47
C ARG A 109 -19.29 -0.45 -15.53
N VAL A 110 -19.77 -0.58 -14.30
CA VAL A 110 -19.64 0.46 -13.25
C VAL A 110 -18.42 0.16 -12.39
N ALA A 111 -17.59 1.18 -12.10
CA ALA A 111 -16.44 1.00 -11.24
C ALA A 111 -16.85 0.61 -9.80
N ILE A 112 -16.11 -0.30 -9.17
CA ILE A 112 -16.37 -0.75 -7.79
C ILE A 112 -16.52 0.43 -6.80
N PRO A 113 -15.63 1.45 -6.79
CA PRO A 113 -15.79 2.58 -5.89
C PRO A 113 -17.10 3.35 -6.11
N SER A 114 -17.59 3.42 -7.34
CA SER A 114 -18.86 4.08 -7.66
C SER A 114 -20.06 3.26 -7.18
N LEU A 115 -20.03 1.92 -7.33
CA LEU A 115 -21.08 1.06 -6.78
C LEU A 115 -21.18 1.18 -5.25
N VAL A 116 -20.03 1.19 -4.55
CA VAL A 116 -20.00 1.40 -3.10
C VAL A 116 -20.58 2.77 -2.73
N ALA A 117 -20.19 3.83 -3.45
CA ALA A 117 -20.71 5.17 -3.21
C ALA A 117 -22.23 5.26 -3.45
N LEU A 118 -22.76 4.58 -4.46
CA LEU A 118 -24.20 4.54 -4.74
C LEU A 118 -24.99 3.81 -3.65
N VAL A 119 -24.43 2.74 -3.06
CA VAL A 119 -25.02 2.07 -1.89
C VAL A 119 -25.01 3.00 -0.67
N ASP A 120 -23.89 3.72 -0.46
CA ASP A 120 -23.77 4.69 0.63
C ASP A 120 -24.69 5.91 0.44
N ASN A 121 -24.92 6.35 -0.79
CA ASN A 121 -25.88 7.40 -1.11
C ASN A 121 -27.31 6.97 -0.75
N ARG A 122 -27.69 5.74 -1.13
CA ARG A 122 -29.03 5.21 -0.82
C ARG A 122 -29.28 5.15 0.67
N THR A 123 -28.28 4.74 1.46
CA THR A 123 -28.37 4.73 2.94
C THR A 123 -28.46 6.13 3.56
N ARG A 124 -28.09 7.19 2.81
CA ARG A 124 -28.23 8.60 3.20
C ARG A 124 -29.49 9.26 2.63
N GLY A 125 -30.37 8.52 1.96
CA GLY A 125 -31.58 9.06 1.31
C GLY A 125 -31.31 9.80 -0.01
N LEU A 126 -30.12 9.65 -0.60
CA LEU A 126 -29.76 10.21 -1.91
C LEU A 126 -30.02 9.18 -3.03
N PRO A 127 -30.09 9.62 -4.31
CA PRO A 127 -30.12 8.70 -5.44
C PRO A 127 -28.95 7.72 -5.40
N GLY A 128 -29.26 6.43 -5.46
CA GLY A 128 -28.33 5.34 -5.17
C GLY A 128 -28.93 3.99 -5.48
N VAL A 129 -28.17 2.91 -5.27
CA VAL A 129 -28.58 1.54 -5.59
C VAL A 129 -28.88 0.74 -4.32
N ARG A 130 -29.87 -0.15 -4.39
CA ARG A 130 -30.19 -1.12 -3.35
C ARG A 130 -29.10 -2.18 -3.29
N CYS A 131 -28.85 -2.68 -2.09
CA CYS A 131 -28.04 -3.88 -1.89
C CYS A 131 -28.79 -4.83 -0.96
N ARG A 132 -28.63 -6.14 -1.18
CA ARG A 132 -29.26 -7.19 -0.37
C ARG A 132 -28.51 -7.42 0.94
N ALA A 133 -27.18 -7.34 0.89
CA ALA A 133 -26.34 -7.56 2.06
C ALA A 133 -25.01 -6.79 1.99
N ARG A 134 -24.49 -6.40 3.16
CA ARG A 134 -23.14 -5.88 3.38
C ARG A 134 -22.46 -6.72 4.45
N HIS A 135 -21.25 -7.21 4.16
CA HIS A 135 -20.45 -7.99 5.11
C HIS A 135 -19.07 -7.35 5.28
N PRO A 136 -18.76 -6.77 6.47
CA PRO A 136 -17.43 -6.26 6.75
C PRO A 136 -16.42 -7.40 6.91
N HIS A 137 -15.20 -7.20 6.42
CA HIS A 137 -14.07 -8.11 6.59
C HIS A 137 -12.77 -7.32 6.75
N GLY A 138 -11.68 -7.98 7.19
CA GLY A 138 -10.40 -7.31 7.51
C GLY A 138 -9.68 -6.58 6.36
N ARG A 139 -10.25 -6.57 5.15
CA ARG A 139 -9.72 -5.88 3.96
C ARG A 139 -10.73 -4.92 3.31
N GLY A 140 -11.94 -4.74 3.87
CA GLY A 140 -13.00 -3.94 3.27
C GLY A 140 -14.40 -4.50 3.56
N GLU A 141 -15.34 -4.25 2.66
CA GLU A 141 -16.71 -4.76 2.73
C GLU A 141 -17.06 -5.53 1.45
N SER A 142 -17.76 -6.66 1.62
CA SER A 142 -18.39 -7.39 0.52
C SER A 142 -19.85 -6.95 0.42
N ILE A 143 -20.28 -6.52 -0.77
CA ILE A 143 -21.66 -6.10 -1.03
C ILE A 143 -22.27 -7.05 -2.07
N LEU A 144 -23.49 -7.51 -1.78
CA LEU A 144 -24.27 -8.38 -2.66
C LEU A 144 -25.47 -7.61 -3.21
N PHE A 145 -25.65 -7.70 -4.53
CA PHE A 145 -26.73 -7.06 -5.27
C PHE A 145 -27.67 -8.11 -5.83
N ASP A 146 -28.96 -7.81 -5.87
CA ASP A 146 -29.88 -8.50 -6.75
C ASP A 146 -29.65 -7.98 -8.18
N ALA A 147 -29.45 -8.88 -9.15
CA ALA A 147 -29.11 -8.51 -10.50
C ALA A 147 -30.15 -7.62 -11.20
N ASP A 148 -31.43 -7.85 -10.93
CA ASP A 148 -32.52 -7.15 -11.61
C ASP A 148 -32.81 -5.82 -10.92
N GLU A 149 -32.82 -5.79 -9.58
CA GLU A 149 -32.93 -4.54 -8.82
C GLU A 149 -31.75 -3.60 -9.12
N LEU A 150 -30.54 -4.13 -9.25
CA LEU A 150 -29.38 -3.31 -9.60
C LEU A 150 -29.50 -2.73 -11.02
N ALA A 151 -30.02 -3.51 -11.98
CA ALA A 151 -30.24 -3.03 -13.34
C ALA A 151 -31.28 -1.90 -13.37
N GLU A 152 -32.41 -2.09 -12.66
CA GLU A 152 -33.47 -1.09 -12.49
C GLU A 152 -32.93 0.18 -11.82
N ASP A 153 -32.23 0.04 -10.69
CA ASP A 153 -31.70 1.17 -9.94
C ASP A 153 -30.69 1.95 -10.77
N LEU A 154 -29.78 1.27 -11.50
CA LEU A 154 -28.84 1.94 -12.39
C LEU A 154 -29.53 2.65 -13.56
N ALA A 155 -30.60 2.08 -14.13
CA ALA A 155 -31.38 2.71 -15.18
C ALA A 155 -32.14 3.96 -14.68
N SER A 156 -32.48 4.02 -13.40
CA SER A 156 -33.14 5.18 -12.77
C SER A 156 -32.18 6.34 -12.48
N LEU A 157 -30.86 6.12 -12.53
CA LEU A 157 -29.88 7.18 -12.28
C LEU A 157 -29.83 8.17 -13.45
N PRO A 158 -29.51 9.46 -13.18
CA PRO A 158 -29.23 10.43 -14.23
C PRO A 158 -28.14 9.90 -15.15
N HIS A 159 -28.29 10.08 -16.45
CA HIS A 159 -27.29 9.63 -17.43
C HIS A 159 -26.05 10.53 -17.39
N CYS A 160 -24.93 10.01 -17.88
CA CYS A 160 -23.69 10.76 -18.00
C CYS A 160 -23.90 12.01 -18.86
N PRO A 161 -23.50 13.22 -18.40
CA PRO A 161 -23.73 14.46 -19.13
C PRO A 161 -22.82 14.63 -20.37
N VAL A 162 -22.03 13.61 -20.73
CA VAL A 162 -21.22 13.61 -21.96
C VAL A 162 -22.14 13.24 -23.12
N GLU A 163 -22.20 14.11 -24.13
CA GLU A 163 -23.03 13.91 -25.32
C GLU A 163 -22.78 12.54 -25.95
N GLY A 164 -23.85 11.78 -26.20
CA GLY A 164 -23.79 10.41 -26.74
C GLY A 164 -23.44 9.31 -25.72
N CYS A 165 -23.25 9.64 -24.43
CA CYS A 165 -23.02 8.63 -23.40
C CYS A 165 -24.31 8.25 -22.66
N GLU A 166 -24.80 7.03 -22.89
CA GLU A 166 -25.98 6.50 -22.21
C GLU A 166 -25.67 5.83 -20.86
N ALA A 167 -24.40 5.81 -20.43
CA ALA A 167 -24.01 5.16 -19.19
C ALA A 167 -24.54 5.95 -17.96
N PRO A 168 -24.95 5.27 -16.89
CA PRO A 168 -25.43 5.93 -15.68
C PRO A 168 -24.34 6.78 -15.03
N GLY A 169 -24.75 7.96 -14.57
CA GLY A 169 -23.94 8.95 -13.87
C GLY A 169 -23.60 8.53 -12.45
N THR A 170 -22.64 7.62 -12.32
CA THR A 170 -22.30 6.99 -11.02
C THR A 170 -21.29 7.78 -10.17
N GLY A 171 -20.73 8.86 -10.70
CA GLY A 171 -19.84 9.77 -9.98
C GLY A 171 -20.59 10.93 -9.28
N PRO A 172 -19.93 11.64 -8.34
CA PRO A 172 -20.55 12.73 -7.58
C PRO A 172 -21.07 13.90 -8.42
N ASN A 173 -20.62 14.04 -9.67
CA ASN A 173 -21.10 15.08 -10.60
C ASN A 173 -21.91 14.49 -11.77
N GLY A 174 -22.45 13.28 -11.61
CA GLY A 174 -23.26 12.63 -12.65
C GLY A 174 -22.47 12.04 -13.82
N TYR A 175 -21.13 12.00 -13.81
CA TYR A 175 -20.35 11.31 -14.86
C TYR A 175 -20.27 9.81 -14.62
N CYS A 176 -20.26 9.00 -15.68
CA CYS A 176 -20.00 7.56 -15.60
C CYS A 176 -18.52 7.26 -15.27
N GLY A 177 -18.21 6.00 -14.93
CA GLY A 177 -16.86 5.60 -14.53
C GLY A 177 -15.77 5.84 -15.59
N GLU A 178 -16.11 5.73 -16.87
CA GLU A 178 -15.18 5.98 -17.99
C GLU A 178 -14.93 7.49 -18.17
N HIS A 179 -16.00 8.29 -18.24
CA HIS A 179 -15.88 9.75 -18.44
C HIS A 179 -15.48 10.51 -17.19
N TYR A 180 -15.56 9.91 -16.00
CA TYR A 180 -14.98 10.50 -14.80
C TYR A 180 -13.47 10.74 -14.97
N GLY A 181 -12.78 9.89 -15.73
CA GLY A 181 -11.36 10.05 -16.06
C GLY A 181 -11.05 11.20 -17.02
N GLN A 182 -11.90 11.42 -18.02
CA GLN A 182 -11.65 12.36 -19.13
C GLN A 182 -12.18 13.78 -18.87
N GLY A 183 -13.35 13.91 -18.23
CA GLY A 183 -13.98 15.21 -17.93
C GLY A 183 -14.43 15.34 -16.47
N GLY A 184 -14.86 14.26 -15.83
CA GLY A 184 -15.41 14.32 -14.48
C GLY A 184 -14.40 14.71 -13.40
N ARG A 185 -13.09 14.45 -13.58
CA ARG A 185 -12.05 14.98 -12.68
C ARG A 185 -11.93 16.50 -12.78
N ALA A 186 -11.93 17.04 -14.00
CA ALA A 186 -11.88 18.48 -14.21
C ALA A 186 -13.17 19.15 -13.71
N GLY A 187 -14.34 18.56 -13.99
CA GLY A 187 -15.62 19.00 -13.44
C GLY A 187 -15.69 18.89 -11.92
N ALA A 188 -15.11 17.85 -11.32
CA ALA A 188 -15.02 17.72 -9.86
C ALA A 188 -14.11 18.77 -9.24
N LEU A 189 -12.97 19.06 -9.88
CA LEU A 189 -12.08 20.13 -9.43
C LEU A 189 -12.72 21.51 -9.62
N ALA A 190 -13.50 21.72 -10.67
CA ALA A 190 -14.25 22.96 -10.89
C ALA A 190 -15.36 23.13 -9.84
N ALA A 191 -16.20 22.11 -9.62
CA ALA A 191 -17.22 22.13 -8.59
C ALA A 191 -16.62 22.26 -7.17
N GLU A 192 -15.47 21.63 -6.93
CA GLU A 192 -14.68 21.79 -5.70
C GLU A 192 -14.16 23.22 -5.57
N ALA A 193 -13.63 23.81 -6.64
CA ALA A 193 -13.20 25.21 -6.65
C ALA A 193 -14.37 26.17 -6.42
N ASP A 194 -15.54 25.94 -7.02
CA ASP A 194 -16.75 26.75 -6.82
C ASP A 194 -17.26 26.66 -5.37
N LEU A 195 -17.30 25.46 -4.80
CA LEU A 195 -17.61 25.25 -3.38
C LEU A 195 -16.59 25.95 -2.46
N LEU A 196 -15.31 25.94 -2.82
CA LEU A 196 -14.23 26.64 -2.10
C LEU A 196 -14.21 28.16 -2.37
N ALA A 197 -14.84 28.64 -3.43
CA ALA A 197 -15.00 30.05 -3.72
C ALA A 197 -16.20 30.65 -2.94
N ASP A 198 -17.23 29.84 -2.64
CA ASP A 198 -18.39 30.30 -1.87
C ASP A 198 -18.03 30.64 -0.42
N LYS A 199 -17.91 31.95 -0.13
CA LYS A 199 -17.61 32.48 1.21
C LYS A 199 -18.74 32.21 2.23
N ARG A 200 -19.95 31.90 1.77
CA ARG A 200 -21.13 31.65 2.62
C ARG A 200 -21.16 30.24 3.23
N ARG A 201 -20.24 29.35 2.83
CA ARG A 201 -20.12 28.01 3.43
C ARG A 201 -20.05 28.06 4.96
N ASP A 202 -20.68 27.11 5.63
CA ASP A 202 -20.74 26.97 7.09
C ASP A 202 -19.62 26.07 7.66
N TRP A 203 -18.67 25.67 6.83
CA TRP A 203 -17.49 24.86 7.18
C TRP A 203 -16.18 25.50 6.70
N TYR A 204 -15.05 24.99 7.21
CA TYR A 204 -13.67 25.32 6.85
C TYR A 204 -12.96 24.08 6.27
N THR A 205 -11.97 24.29 5.41
CA THR A 205 -10.98 23.26 5.08
C THR A 205 -9.98 23.07 6.24
N PRO A 206 -9.18 21.98 6.25
CA PRO A 206 -8.13 21.80 7.24
C PRO A 206 -7.11 22.95 7.25
N GLU A 207 -6.78 23.50 6.08
CA GLU A 207 -5.85 24.62 5.92
C GLU A 207 -6.43 25.92 6.48
N GLU A 208 -7.71 26.20 6.21
CA GLU A 208 -8.41 27.37 6.75
C GLU A 208 -8.54 27.29 8.28
N ALA A 209 -8.93 26.11 8.79
CA ALA A 209 -9.01 25.86 10.22
C ALA A 209 -7.63 25.99 10.90
N ALA A 210 -6.57 25.47 10.26
CA ALA A 210 -5.19 25.60 10.73
C ALA A 210 -4.76 27.06 10.85
N SER A 211 -5.03 27.87 9.82
CA SER A 211 -4.75 29.31 9.82
C SER A 211 -5.51 30.02 10.96
N LEU A 212 -6.79 29.72 11.14
CA LEU A 212 -7.63 30.34 12.17
C LEU A 212 -7.25 29.95 13.60
N LEU A 213 -6.81 28.70 13.81
CA LEU A 213 -6.40 28.17 15.11
C LEU A 213 -4.92 28.39 15.42
N ARG A 214 -4.14 28.89 14.44
CA ARG A 214 -2.67 29.01 14.50
C ARG A 214 -1.99 27.68 14.80
N GLU A 215 -2.52 26.60 14.24
CA GLU A 215 -1.94 25.26 14.31
C GLU A 215 -1.45 24.81 12.93
N SER A 216 -0.69 23.71 12.85
CA SER A 216 -0.32 23.13 11.57
C SER A 216 -1.50 22.36 10.94
N PRO A 217 -1.63 22.29 9.60
CA PRO A 217 -2.64 21.45 8.95
C PRO A 217 -2.59 19.98 9.39
N THR A 218 -1.39 19.46 9.66
CA THR A 218 -1.18 18.10 10.18
C THR A 218 -1.83 17.90 11.56
N THR A 219 -1.73 18.89 12.45
CA THR A 219 -2.39 18.88 13.76
C THR A 219 -3.90 18.84 13.60
N ILE A 220 -4.46 19.69 12.74
CA ILE A 220 -5.91 19.70 12.45
C ILE A 220 -6.37 18.36 11.89
N HIS A 221 -5.61 17.76 10.97
CA HIS A 221 -5.89 16.41 10.47
C HIS A 221 -5.88 15.37 11.58
N SER A 222 -4.92 15.44 12.50
CA SER A 222 -4.85 14.51 13.63
C SER A 222 -6.05 14.66 14.55
N ARG A 223 -6.49 15.89 14.85
CA ARG A 223 -7.69 16.18 15.65
C ARG A 223 -8.97 15.70 14.97
N CYS A 224 -9.06 15.85 13.65
CA CYS A 224 -10.17 15.30 12.86
C CYS A 224 -10.20 13.76 12.89
N LYS A 225 -9.03 13.12 12.90
CA LYS A 225 -8.91 11.65 12.93
C LYS A 225 -9.19 11.08 14.32
N SER A 226 -8.83 11.78 15.39
CA SER A 226 -9.15 11.40 16.76
C SER A 226 -10.61 11.68 17.15
N GLY A 227 -11.35 12.42 16.31
CA GLY A 227 -12.74 12.82 16.59
C GLY A 227 -12.86 14.08 17.47
N GLU A 228 -11.76 14.71 17.84
CA GLU A 228 -11.76 15.95 18.63
C GLU A 228 -12.31 17.15 17.84
N LEU A 229 -12.06 17.17 16.53
CA LEU A 229 -12.75 18.07 15.61
C LEU A 229 -13.74 17.26 14.76
N PRO A 230 -15.06 17.50 14.88
CA PRO A 230 -16.02 16.86 13.99
C PRO A 230 -15.70 17.28 12.57
N SER A 231 -15.60 16.29 11.68
CA SER A 231 -15.34 16.55 10.27
C SER A 231 -16.02 15.52 9.40
N GLU A 232 -16.55 15.98 8.28
CA GLU A 232 -17.13 15.13 7.25
C GLU A 232 -16.21 15.15 6.03
N LYS A 233 -16.03 13.99 5.38
CA LYS A 233 -15.29 13.93 4.12
C LYS A 233 -16.29 13.89 2.97
N THR A 234 -16.33 14.96 2.18
CA THR A 234 -17.17 15.03 0.96
C THR A 234 -16.25 15.12 -0.24
N GLY A 235 -16.13 14.02 -0.99
CA GLY A 235 -15.16 13.91 -2.08
C GLY A 235 -13.72 13.97 -1.57
N ARG A 236 -12.95 14.96 -2.03
CA ARG A 236 -11.55 15.19 -1.63
C ARG A 236 -11.41 16.14 -0.44
N ILE A 237 -12.41 16.98 -0.20
CA ILE A 237 -12.40 17.99 0.85
C ILE A 237 -12.84 17.36 2.17
N ARG A 238 -12.11 17.69 3.23
CA ARG A 238 -12.58 17.47 4.61
C ARG A 238 -13.23 18.76 5.09
N ARG A 239 -14.51 18.71 5.38
CA ARG A 239 -15.32 19.83 5.84
C ARG A 239 -15.35 19.83 7.36
N ILE A 240 -14.88 20.91 7.97
CA ILE A 240 -14.86 21.11 9.43
C ILE A 240 -15.86 22.22 9.76
N PRO A 241 -16.96 21.96 10.50
CA PRO A 241 -17.95 23.00 10.78
C PRO A 241 -17.34 24.25 11.42
N LYS A 242 -17.72 25.44 10.96
CA LYS A 242 -17.20 26.73 11.49
C LYS A 242 -17.51 26.86 12.98
N THR A 243 -18.64 26.33 13.43
CA THR A 243 -19.05 26.28 14.84
C THR A 243 -18.05 25.48 15.68
N ALA A 244 -17.63 24.32 15.21
CA ALA A 244 -16.64 23.48 15.90
C ALA A 244 -15.27 24.16 15.98
N VAL A 245 -14.81 24.79 14.89
CA VAL A 245 -13.55 25.54 14.90
C VAL A 245 -13.63 26.75 15.84
N LYS A 246 -14.76 27.47 15.90
CA LYS A 246 -14.97 28.58 16.85
C LYS A 246 -15.01 28.09 18.30
N GLN A 247 -15.65 26.96 18.58
CA GLN A 247 -15.68 26.34 19.91
C GLN A 247 -14.28 25.92 20.35
N LEU A 248 -13.52 25.26 19.47
CA LEU A 248 -12.13 24.89 19.75
C LEU A 248 -11.24 26.12 19.95
N ARG A 249 -11.44 27.18 19.16
CA ARG A 249 -10.72 28.44 19.35
C ARG A 249 -11.04 29.06 20.71
N LYS A 250 -12.30 29.04 21.13
CA LYS A 250 -12.75 29.53 22.44
C LYS A 250 -12.14 28.68 23.56
N SER A 251 -12.19 27.35 23.46
CA SER A 251 -11.58 26.46 24.46
C SER A 251 -10.06 26.60 24.52
N LEU A 252 -9.37 26.82 23.38
CA LEU A 252 -7.93 27.11 23.36
C LEU A 252 -7.58 28.48 23.94
N ALA A 253 -8.49 29.46 23.86
CA ALA A 253 -8.31 30.78 24.48
C ALA A 253 -8.60 30.74 25.98
N GLU A 254 -9.58 29.94 26.40
CA GLU A 254 -9.98 29.75 27.81
C GLU A 254 -9.08 28.76 28.55
N GLN A 255 -8.47 27.81 27.85
CA GLN A 255 -7.40 26.99 28.41
C GLN A 255 -6.27 27.95 28.78
N PRO A 256 -5.98 28.14 30.09
CA PRO A 256 -4.82 28.93 30.49
C PRO A 256 -3.64 28.22 29.86
N ARG A 257 -3.01 28.84 28.85
CA ARG A 257 -1.95 28.24 27.99
C ARG A 257 -1.22 27.19 28.82
N SER A 258 -1.58 25.92 28.74
CA SER A 258 -1.17 24.93 29.75
C SER A 258 0.24 24.40 29.46
N ARG A 259 0.89 25.02 28.47
CA ARG A 259 2.33 25.23 28.41
C ARG A 259 2.75 26.57 29.02
N GLN A 260 2.15 26.99 30.13
CA GLN A 260 2.95 27.56 31.19
C GLN A 260 3.92 26.44 31.46
N LYS A 261 5.18 26.62 31.01
CA LYS A 261 6.31 25.84 31.51
C LYS A 261 5.97 25.62 32.97
N ARG A 262 5.76 24.38 33.42
CA ARG A 262 5.63 24.08 34.85
C ARG A 262 6.66 25.00 35.52
N PRO A 263 6.24 25.87 36.45
CA PRO A 263 7.15 26.85 37.03
C PRO A 263 8.43 26.09 37.36
N LYS A 264 9.55 26.58 36.83
CA LYS A 264 10.83 25.89 37.04
C LYS A 264 10.91 25.67 38.55
N PRO A 265 11.16 24.43 39.01
CA PRO A 265 11.17 24.18 40.44
C PRO A 265 12.10 25.20 41.10
N THR A 266 11.64 25.79 42.20
CA THR A 266 12.37 26.83 42.92
C THR A 266 13.74 26.28 43.36
N ALA A 267 14.67 27.15 43.77
CA ALA A 267 15.94 26.65 44.32
C ALA A 267 15.68 25.65 45.47
N GLU A 268 14.80 26.00 46.40
CA GLU A 268 14.40 25.14 47.52
C GLU A 268 13.78 23.81 47.07
N GLU A 269 12.87 23.82 46.09
CA GLU A 269 12.29 22.57 45.56
C GLU A 269 13.32 21.69 44.87
N ARG A 270 14.29 22.28 44.17
CA ARG A 270 15.39 21.53 43.56
C ARG A 270 16.32 20.94 44.61
N ASP A 271 16.57 21.66 45.69
CA ASP A 271 17.42 21.24 46.79
C ASP A 271 16.76 20.10 47.57
N ALA A 272 15.47 20.22 47.88
CA ALA A 272 14.66 19.15 48.46
C ALA A 272 14.59 17.91 47.56
N GLN A 273 14.45 18.10 46.24
CA GLN A 273 14.55 17.00 45.28
C GLN A 273 15.93 16.35 45.26
N ARG A 274 17.02 17.11 45.38
CA ARG A 274 18.38 16.54 45.47
C ARG A 274 18.56 15.71 46.72
N GLU A 275 18.09 16.19 47.87
CA GLU A 275 18.18 15.44 49.12
C GLU A 275 17.36 14.14 49.05
N ARG A 276 16.13 14.22 48.51
CA ARG A 276 15.29 13.04 48.35
C ARG A 276 15.86 12.02 47.36
N VAL A 277 16.47 12.49 46.26
CA VAL A 277 17.20 11.62 45.34
C VAL A 277 18.39 10.97 46.04
N ARG A 278 19.14 11.69 46.89
CA ARG A 278 20.27 11.14 47.67
C ARG A 278 19.78 10.06 48.64
N GLU A 279 18.73 10.33 49.41
CA GLU A 279 18.13 9.36 50.35
C GLU A 279 17.66 8.09 49.65
N LEU A 280 16.88 8.24 48.58
CA LEU A 280 16.37 7.10 47.83
C LEU A 280 17.52 6.32 47.18
N TRP A 281 18.52 7.00 46.61
CA TRP A 281 19.67 6.33 45.99
C TRP A 281 20.52 5.55 46.99
N ALA A 282 20.65 6.04 48.22
CA ALA A 282 21.37 5.36 49.30
C ALA A 282 20.57 4.20 49.93
N SER A 283 19.27 4.10 49.66
CA SER A 283 18.43 3.02 50.16
C SER A 283 18.68 1.72 49.36
N PRO A 284 18.94 0.57 50.04
CA PRO A 284 19.13 -0.72 49.37
C PRO A 284 17.97 -1.14 48.46
N ALA A 285 16.75 -0.63 48.71
CA ALA A 285 15.59 -0.94 47.89
C ALA A 285 15.67 -0.34 46.47
N TYR A 286 16.40 0.77 46.30
CA TYR A 286 16.44 1.57 45.07
C TYR A 286 17.84 1.68 44.46
N GLU A 287 18.84 1.01 45.02
CA GLU A 287 20.23 1.03 44.55
C GLU A 287 20.31 0.76 43.04
N GLY A 288 20.83 1.72 42.28
CA GLY A 288 20.97 1.64 40.82
C GLY A 288 19.68 1.79 39.99
N LYS A 289 18.50 1.92 40.61
CA LYS A 289 17.18 1.89 39.94
C LYS A 289 16.60 3.28 39.70
N ALA A 290 17.24 4.09 38.85
CA ALA A 290 16.80 5.46 38.54
C ALA A 290 15.36 5.54 37.97
N GLY A 291 14.85 4.48 37.35
CA GLY A 291 13.47 4.42 36.85
C GLY A 291 12.43 4.40 37.98
N VAL A 292 12.69 3.61 39.04
CA VAL A 292 11.80 3.50 40.20
C VAL A 292 11.81 4.79 41.02
N ILE A 293 12.98 5.41 41.18
CA ILE A 293 13.13 6.72 41.84
C ILE A 293 12.39 7.81 41.06
N ALA A 294 12.40 7.76 39.72
CA ALA A 294 11.68 8.72 38.90
C ALA A 294 10.16 8.63 39.08
N GLU A 295 9.63 7.41 39.17
CA GLU A 295 8.22 7.13 39.44
C GLU A 295 7.81 7.61 40.84
N GLU A 296 8.59 7.27 41.87
CA GLU A 296 8.40 7.69 43.26
C GLU A 296 8.35 9.22 43.41
N LEU A 297 9.22 9.93 42.68
CA LEU A 297 9.33 11.39 42.74
C LEU A 297 8.44 12.12 41.73
N GLY A 298 7.63 11.40 40.94
CA GLY A 298 6.77 11.98 39.91
C GLY A 298 7.54 12.79 38.86
N CYS A 299 8.78 12.40 38.56
CA CYS A 299 9.67 13.12 37.66
C CYS A 299 10.19 12.23 36.52
N SER A 300 10.95 12.80 35.59
CA SER A 300 11.52 12.02 34.49
C SER A 300 12.84 11.37 34.91
N LYS A 301 13.15 10.18 34.37
CA LYS A 301 14.45 9.51 34.58
C LYS A 301 15.67 10.42 34.28
N PRO A 302 15.67 11.25 33.22
CA PRO A 302 16.72 12.26 33.02
C PRO A 302 16.84 13.28 34.16
N THR A 303 15.73 13.66 34.81
CA THR A 303 15.74 14.58 35.95
C THR A 303 16.47 13.96 37.14
N VAL A 304 16.23 12.68 37.45
CA VAL A 304 16.95 11.96 38.51
C VAL A 304 18.45 11.93 38.23
N TYR A 305 18.86 11.61 36.99
CA TYR A 305 20.29 11.63 36.64
C TYR A 305 20.93 13.02 36.74
N ALA A 306 20.22 14.07 36.32
CA ALA A 306 20.71 15.43 36.49
C ALA A 306 20.90 15.79 37.97
N ARG A 307 19.99 15.35 38.86
CA ARG A 307 20.11 15.55 40.31
C ARG A 307 21.26 14.75 40.91
N LEU A 308 21.46 13.50 40.49
CA LEU A 308 22.61 12.67 40.90
C LEU A 308 23.95 13.31 40.50
N GLU A 309 24.02 13.85 39.29
CA GLU A 309 25.19 14.59 38.80
C GLU A 309 25.45 15.87 39.60
N GLU A 310 24.40 16.63 39.94
CA GLU A 310 24.51 17.83 40.78
C GLU A 310 25.00 17.52 42.22
N ILE A 311 24.69 16.33 42.77
CA ILE A 311 25.20 15.89 44.09
C ILE A 311 26.54 15.17 44.03
N GLY A 312 27.19 15.11 42.86
CA GLY A 312 28.50 14.48 42.69
C GLY A 312 28.48 12.95 42.66
N ILE A 313 27.30 12.32 42.56
CA ILE A 313 27.21 10.88 42.34
C ILE A 313 27.37 10.62 40.84
N GLU A 314 28.48 10.00 40.47
CA GLU A 314 28.71 9.63 39.08
C GLU A 314 27.58 8.74 38.57
N ARG A 315 27.03 9.13 37.41
CA ARG A 315 26.01 8.32 36.75
C ARG A 315 26.59 6.94 36.48
N PRO A 316 25.96 5.84 36.94
CA PRO A 316 26.39 4.51 36.57
C PRO A 316 26.37 4.40 35.04
N GLY A 317 27.56 4.26 34.43
CA GLY A 317 27.74 4.12 32.99
C GLY A 317 27.82 5.41 32.15
N LYS A 318 28.38 6.53 32.66
CA LYS A 318 28.55 7.78 31.88
C LYS A 318 29.56 7.71 30.73
N GLY A 319 30.30 6.61 30.57
CA GLY A 319 30.99 6.32 29.31
C GLY A 319 30.02 5.78 28.26
N ARG A 320 30.31 5.98 26.97
CA ARG A 320 29.92 4.97 25.97
C ARG A 320 30.69 3.67 26.29
N GLN A 321 30.40 3.06 27.44
CA GLN A 321 30.68 1.66 27.62
C GLN A 321 29.96 0.98 26.47
N SER A 322 30.70 0.15 25.74
CA SER A 322 30.11 -0.61 24.66
C SER A 322 28.81 -1.21 25.20
N ARG A 323 27.68 -1.11 24.49
CA ARG A 323 26.41 -1.73 24.93
C ARG A 323 26.54 -3.25 25.18
N LYS A 324 27.71 -3.82 24.89
CA LYS A 324 28.12 -5.16 25.27
C LYS A 324 28.78 -5.10 26.66
N LEU A 325 28.16 -5.77 27.62
CA LEU A 325 28.85 -6.13 28.86
C LEU A 325 30.19 -6.83 28.54
N PRO A 326 31.21 -6.63 29.38
CA PRO A 326 32.41 -7.47 29.41
C PRO A 326 32.06 -8.96 29.37
N ALA A 327 32.87 -9.78 28.70
CA ALA A 327 32.54 -11.18 28.42
C ALA A 327 32.32 -12.02 29.70
N ASP A 328 33.04 -11.68 30.76
CA ASP A 328 32.96 -12.22 32.12
C ASP A 328 31.65 -11.89 32.85
N GLN A 329 31.03 -10.75 32.54
CA GLN A 329 29.79 -10.31 33.20
C GLN A 329 28.50 -10.77 32.47
N ARG A 330 28.62 -11.27 31.24
CA ARG A 330 27.46 -11.74 30.46
C ARG A 330 26.78 -12.97 31.06
N PRO A 331 27.50 -14.03 31.50
CA PRO A 331 26.87 -15.23 32.04
C PRO A 331 26.02 -14.93 33.27
N ALA A 332 26.52 -14.08 34.18
CA ALA A 332 25.79 -13.69 35.38
C ALA A 332 24.49 -12.94 35.04
N ARG A 333 24.52 -11.95 34.14
CA ARG A 333 23.31 -11.26 33.70
C ARG A 333 22.34 -12.21 32.99
N GLN A 334 22.84 -13.05 32.09
CA GLN A 334 22.04 -14.01 31.34
C GLN A 334 21.28 -14.94 32.29
N GLN A 335 21.97 -15.49 33.30
CA GLN A 335 21.36 -16.36 34.30
C GLN A 335 20.28 -15.62 35.10
N GLN A 336 20.55 -14.41 35.54
CA GLN A 336 19.55 -13.64 36.28
C GLN A 336 18.33 -13.24 35.43
N VAL A 337 18.52 -12.95 34.12
CA VAL A 337 17.42 -12.74 33.17
C VAL A 337 16.61 -14.02 32.96
N ALA A 338 17.28 -15.17 32.91
CA ALA A 338 16.64 -16.48 32.85
C ALA A 338 15.82 -16.76 34.10
N ASP A 339 16.36 -16.50 35.29
CA ASP A 339 15.69 -16.71 36.56
C ASP A 339 14.41 -15.85 36.64
N ASP A 340 14.49 -14.55 36.34
CA ASP A 340 13.32 -13.64 36.31
C ASP A 340 12.25 -14.10 35.30
N TYR A 341 12.68 -14.69 34.18
CA TYR A 341 11.80 -15.17 33.11
C TYR A 341 11.12 -16.49 33.48
N LEU A 342 11.87 -17.43 34.04
CA LEU A 342 11.42 -18.78 34.40
C LEU A 342 10.61 -18.80 35.71
N GLN A 343 10.92 -17.94 36.68
CA GLN A 343 10.18 -17.80 37.94
C GLN A 343 8.78 -17.18 37.77
N GLY A 344 8.42 -16.74 36.55
CA GLY A 344 7.10 -17.07 36.04
C GLY A 344 6.06 -15.96 35.87
N GLN A 345 6.36 -14.65 36.01
CA GLN A 345 5.36 -13.61 35.66
C GLN A 345 5.86 -12.33 34.98
N GLN A 346 7.17 -12.15 34.74
CA GLN A 346 7.64 -10.95 34.05
C GLN A 346 7.76 -11.19 32.53
N SER A 347 7.03 -10.40 31.75
CA SER A 347 7.24 -10.31 30.31
C SER A 347 8.64 -9.75 30.00
N VAL A 348 9.14 -10.00 28.79
CA VAL A 348 10.41 -9.44 28.29
C VAL A 348 10.49 -7.92 28.51
N ARG A 349 9.37 -7.20 28.42
CA ARG A 349 9.30 -5.76 28.68
C ARG A 349 9.40 -5.41 30.17
N GLN A 350 8.80 -6.21 31.05
CA GLN A 350 8.90 -6.00 32.51
C GLN A 350 10.31 -6.26 33.01
N ILE A 351 10.96 -7.34 32.55
CA ILE A 351 12.37 -7.64 32.86
C ILE A 351 13.29 -6.53 32.33
N ALA A 352 13.02 -6.05 31.11
CA ALA A 352 13.76 -4.94 30.52
C ALA A 352 13.67 -3.66 31.38
N SER A 353 12.47 -3.36 31.88
CA SER A 353 12.23 -2.20 32.74
C SER A 353 12.87 -2.34 34.12
N SER A 354 12.76 -3.51 34.75
CA SER A 354 13.29 -3.75 36.11
C SER A 354 14.82 -3.75 36.15
N ARG A 355 15.46 -4.21 35.07
CA ARG A 355 16.93 -4.31 34.95
C ARG A 355 17.59 -3.18 34.17
N ASP A 356 16.81 -2.18 33.75
CA ASP A 356 17.28 -1.05 32.93
C ASP A 356 18.02 -1.45 31.63
N VAL A 357 17.53 -2.49 30.96
CA VAL A 357 18.06 -2.98 29.68
C VAL A 357 17.00 -2.90 28.58
N SER A 358 17.41 -2.90 27.30
CA SER A 358 16.43 -2.91 26.21
C SER A 358 15.71 -4.27 26.11
N PRO A 359 14.43 -4.32 25.70
CA PRO A 359 13.72 -5.58 25.45
C PRO A 359 14.43 -6.52 24.47
N THR A 360 15.11 -5.94 23.47
CA THR A 360 15.95 -6.70 22.53
C THR A 360 17.16 -7.34 23.20
N GLN A 361 17.71 -6.72 24.24
CA GLN A 361 18.83 -7.28 24.99
C GLN A 361 18.39 -8.46 25.85
N VAL A 362 17.25 -8.33 26.55
CA VAL A 362 16.63 -9.44 27.30
C VAL A 362 16.36 -10.62 26.36
N ALA A 363 15.80 -10.36 25.18
CA ALA A 363 15.57 -11.39 24.18
C ALA A 363 16.85 -12.11 23.76
N ARG A 364 17.95 -11.37 23.49
CA ARG A 364 19.25 -11.96 23.15
C ARG A 364 19.86 -12.76 24.30
N ASP A 365 19.65 -12.32 25.54
CA ASP A 365 20.17 -13.03 26.72
C ASP A 365 19.45 -14.35 26.93
N LEU A 366 18.12 -14.39 26.72
CA LEU A 366 17.34 -15.63 26.70
C LEU A 366 17.72 -16.54 25.54
N ASP A 367 17.89 -15.98 24.34
CA ASP A 367 18.32 -16.74 23.15
C ASP A 367 19.72 -17.36 23.36
N ALA A 368 20.63 -16.67 24.05
CA ALA A 368 21.98 -17.16 24.34
C ALA A 368 22.03 -18.32 25.36
N LEU A 369 20.99 -18.47 26.19
CA LEU A 369 20.80 -19.60 27.09
C LEU A 369 19.83 -20.65 26.52
N GLU A 370 19.44 -20.50 25.24
CA GLU A 370 18.48 -21.37 24.55
C GLU A 370 17.12 -21.46 25.26
N ILE A 371 16.75 -20.42 26.02
CA ILE A 371 15.46 -20.34 26.71
C ILE A 371 14.40 -19.86 25.72
N ALA A 372 13.49 -20.77 25.37
CA ALA A 372 12.40 -20.49 24.47
C ALA A 372 11.51 -19.35 24.99
N ARG A 373 11.47 -18.25 24.24
CA ARG A 373 10.57 -17.13 24.54
C ARG A 373 9.12 -17.54 24.27
N ARG A 374 8.22 -17.22 25.21
CA ARG A 374 6.77 -17.25 25.00
C ARG A 374 6.45 -16.52 23.68
N PRO A 375 5.74 -17.16 22.75
CA PRO A 375 5.45 -16.56 21.45
C PRO A 375 4.67 -15.26 21.65
N THR A 376 5.08 -14.21 20.95
CA THR A 376 4.50 -12.85 21.06
C THR A 376 3.07 -12.74 20.49
N GLY A 377 2.42 -13.87 20.19
CA GLY A 377 1.04 -13.95 19.71
C GLY A 377 0.09 -14.33 20.84
N GLY A 378 -1.12 -13.78 20.84
CA GLY A 378 -2.18 -14.21 21.75
C GLY A 378 -2.38 -15.73 21.69
N GLN A 379 -2.86 -16.33 22.80
CA GLN A 379 -3.15 -17.77 22.86
C GLN A 379 -3.90 -18.22 21.60
N ALA A 380 -3.36 -19.25 20.93
CA ALA A 380 -3.93 -19.77 19.69
C ALA A 380 -5.38 -20.20 19.94
N LYS A 381 -6.35 -19.50 19.33
CA LYS A 381 -7.78 -19.78 19.47
C LYS A 381 -8.25 -21.02 18.67
N GLY A 382 -7.33 -21.85 18.17
CA GLY A 382 -7.66 -22.98 17.28
C GLY A 382 -6.92 -24.26 17.65
N PRO A 383 -7.43 -25.43 17.23
CA PRO A 383 -6.74 -26.70 17.41
C PRO A 383 -5.36 -26.66 16.72
N PRO A 384 -4.37 -27.40 17.24
CA PRO A 384 -3.05 -27.47 16.63
C PRO A 384 -3.16 -27.95 15.18
N PRO A 385 -2.36 -27.39 14.25
CA PRO A 385 -2.31 -27.86 12.89
C PRO A 385 -1.91 -29.34 12.86
N ALA A 386 -2.68 -30.15 12.14
CA ALA A 386 -2.38 -31.56 11.92
C ALA A 386 -1.39 -31.74 10.75
N GLU A 387 -0.61 -32.82 10.78
CA GLU A 387 0.29 -33.21 9.69
C GLU A 387 -0.52 -33.49 8.40
N ARG A 388 0.01 -33.04 7.26
CA ARG A 388 -0.61 -33.16 5.93
C ARG A 388 0.43 -33.46 4.87
N SER A 389 0.03 -34.13 3.80
CA SER A 389 0.87 -34.28 2.61
C SER A 389 0.91 -32.98 1.80
N CYS A 390 2.11 -32.59 1.37
CA CYS A 390 2.32 -31.48 0.45
C CYS A 390 1.65 -31.79 -0.90
N ALA A 391 0.75 -30.93 -1.36
CA ALA A 391 0.05 -31.09 -2.64
C ALA A 391 0.99 -31.06 -3.85
N GLY A 392 2.20 -30.51 -3.70
CA GLY A 392 3.20 -30.46 -4.78
C GLY A 392 4.12 -31.68 -4.86
N CYS A 393 4.59 -32.20 -3.72
CA CYS A 393 5.61 -33.26 -3.70
C CYS A 393 5.25 -34.49 -2.84
N GLY A 394 4.06 -34.52 -2.24
CA GLY A 394 3.60 -35.60 -1.35
C GLY A 394 4.21 -35.63 0.04
N ARG A 395 5.33 -34.93 0.29
CA ARG A 395 6.02 -34.93 1.59
C ARG A 395 5.10 -34.46 2.72
N LEU A 396 5.06 -35.22 3.82
CA LEU A 396 4.33 -34.84 5.02
C LEU A 396 4.98 -33.61 5.69
N PHE A 397 4.14 -32.67 6.14
CA PHE A 397 4.53 -31.49 6.90
C PHE A 397 3.37 -30.98 7.76
N THR A 398 3.69 -30.22 8.79
CA THR A 398 2.71 -29.54 9.63
C THR A 398 2.64 -28.07 9.23
N PRO A 399 1.51 -27.58 8.66
CA PRO A 399 1.40 -26.17 8.26
C PRO A 399 1.46 -25.26 9.49
N GLU A 400 2.09 -24.09 9.35
CA GLU A 400 2.22 -23.11 10.45
C GLU A 400 0.86 -22.62 10.98
N PHE A 401 -0.16 -22.60 10.11
CA PHE A 401 -1.51 -22.20 10.43
C PHE A 401 -2.53 -23.28 10.06
N PRO A 402 -3.61 -23.45 10.85
CA PRO A 402 -4.71 -24.32 10.46
C PRO A 402 -5.33 -23.79 9.16
N CYS A 403 -5.21 -24.58 8.09
CA CYS A 403 -5.76 -24.26 6.78
C CYS A 403 -6.79 -25.33 6.37
N HIS A 404 -7.92 -24.87 5.84
CA HIS A 404 -9.01 -25.75 5.38
C HIS A 404 -8.91 -26.11 3.90
N ASN A 405 -7.91 -25.60 3.18
CA ASN A 405 -7.76 -25.85 1.75
C ASN A 405 -7.16 -27.23 1.50
N GLU A 406 -7.62 -27.90 0.45
CA GLU A 406 -7.09 -29.19 -0.02
C GLU A 406 -5.66 -29.06 -0.58
N TYR A 407 -5.31 -27.88 -1.10
CA TYR A 407 -3.99 -27.59 -1.67
C TYR A 407 -3.11 -26.85 -0.65
N VAL A 408 -2.33 -27.59 0.12
CA VAL A 408 -1.33 -27.04 1.05
C VAL A 408 0.07 -27.45 0.60
N PHE A 409 1.01 -26.50 0.62
CA PHE A 409 2.40 -26.72 0.22
C PHE A 409 3.33 -26.47 1.40
N HIS A 410 4.37 -27.28 1.56
CA HIS A 410 5.30 -27.13 2.67
C HIS A 410 6.27 -25.95 2.52
N ASN A 411 6.43 -25.43 1.29
CA ASN A 411 7.15 -24.20 1.00
C ASN A 411 6.66 -23.57 -0.31
N ASP A 412 7.07 -22.31 -0.53
CA ASP A 412 6.72 -21.53 -1.72
C ASP A 412 7.27 -22.12 -3.03
N ASP A 413 8.37 -22.86 -2.96
CA ASP A 413 8.99 -23.48 -4.14
C ASP A 413 8.15 -24.66 -4.64
N CYS A 414 7.67 -25.53 -3.73
CA CYS A 414 6.70 -26.57 -4.07
C CYS A 414 5.38 -25.98 -4.56
N ALA A 415 4.92 -24.88 -3.95
CA ALA A 415 3.73 -24.18 -4.44
C ALA A 415 3.93 -23.63 -5.85
N ARG A 416 5.12 -23.13 -6.20
CA ARG A 416 5.45 -22.63 -7.54
C ARG A 416 5.61 -23.77 -8.54
N ALA A 417 6.30 -24.85 -8.17
CA ALA A 417 6.51 -26.01 -9.02
C ALA A 417 5.19 -26.72 -9.35
N ALA A 418 4.34 -26.96 -8.36
CA ALA A 418 3.02 -27.56 -8.56
C ALA A 418 2.13 -26.70 -9.45
N ARG A 419 2.17 -25.37 -9.26
CA ARG A 419 1.46 -24.43 -10.13
C ARG A 419 1.98 -24.47 -11.56
N ALA A 420 3.29 -24.46 -11.75
CA ALA A 420 3.89 -24.55 -13.08
C ALA A 420 3.54 -25.87 -13.77
N SER A 421 3.53 -26.99 -13.05
CA SER A 421 3.08 -28.29 -13.58
C SER A 421 1.62 -28.26 -13.98
N ALA A 422 0.73 -27.82 -13.09
CA ALA A 422 -0.71 -27.74 -13.39
C ALA A 422 -1.01 -26.84 -14.59
N ILE A 423 -0.32 -25.69 -14.71
CA ILE A 423 -0.42 -24.82 -15.90
C ILE A 423 0.02 -25.57 -17.15
N LYS A 424 1.18 -26.23 -17.09
CA LYS A 424 1.73 -26.98 -18.21
C LYS A 424 0.81 -28.10 -18.65
N ASP A 425 0.21 -28.84 -17.71
CA ASP A 425 -0.68 -29.95 -17.99
C ASP A 425 -2.01 -29.47 -18.59
N VAL A 426 -2.62 -28.44 -18.00
CA VAL A 426 -3.88 -27.87 -18.49
C VAL A 426 -3.68 -27.22 -19.87
N LEU A 427 -2.68 -26.37 -20.04
CA LEU A 427 -2.43 -25.72 -21.33
C LEU A 427 -1.96 -26.73 -22.38
N GLY A 428 -1.11 -27.69 -22.00
CA GLY A 428 -0.66 -28.77 -22.87
C GLY A 428 -1.82 -29.63 -23.37
N GLY A 429 -2.77 -29.98 -22.51
CA GLY A 429 -3.99 -30.69 -22.89
C GLY A 429 -4.90 -29.92 -23.84
N LEU A 430 -4.80 -28.58 -23.86
CA LEU A 430 -5.50 -27.70 -24.80
C LEU A 430 -4.68 -27.38 -26.06
N GLY A 431 -3.47 -27.94 -26.21
CA GLY A 431 -2.56 -27.61 -27.30
C GLY A 431 -2.02 -26.17 -27.25
N LEU A 432 -2.03 -25.54 -26.07
CA LEU A 432 -1.58 -24.17 -25.85
C LEU A 432 -0.19 -24.12 -25.20
N LEU A 433 0.59 -23.12 -25.58
CA LEU A 433 1.85 -22.74 -24.95
C LEU A 433 1.59 -21.76 -23.81
N SER A 434 2.20 -22.01 -22.66
CA SER A 434 2.26 -21.07 -21.55
C SER A 434 3.12 -19.85 -21.86
N VAL A 435 2.93 -18.77 -21.10
CA VAL A 435 3.80 -17.59 -21.09
C VAL A 435 5.28 -17.97 -20.90
N SER A 436 5.57 -18.88 -19.97
CA SER A 436 6.94 -19.36 -19.70
C SER A 436 7.53 -20.11 -20.90
N GLN A 437 6.74 -20.96 -21.58
CA GLN A 437 7.20 -21.68 -22.78
C GLN A 437 7.48 -20.74 -23.95
N VAL A 438 6.63 -19.74 -24.16
CA VAL A 438 6.84 -18.73 -25.20
C VAL A 438 8.05 -17.84 -24.88
N ALA A 439 8.20 -17.43 -23.61
CA ALA A 439 9.35 -16.66 -23.14
C ALA A 439 10.67 -17.43 -23.36
N ALA A 440 10.71 -18.71 -22.97
CA ALA A 440 11.86 -19.59 -23.18
C ALA A 440 12.15 -19.78 -24.68
N ARG A 441 11.13 -20.02 -25.50
CA ARG A 441 11.26 -20.18 -26.96
C ARG A 441 11.84 -18.94 -27.63
N TRP A 442 11.42 -17.75 -27.22
CA TRP A 442 11.88 -16.48 -27.79
C TRP A 442 13.13 -15.91 -27.12
N ALA A 443 13.66 -16.57 -26.08
CA ALA A 443 14.74 -16.07 -25.24
C ALA A 443 14.46 -14.65 -24.69
N ILE A 444 13.22 -14.38 -24.28
CA ILE A 444 12.80 -13.12 -23.63
C ILE A 444 12.21 -13.38 -22.24
N SER A 445 11.95 -12.31 -21.48
CA SER A 445 11.28 -12.44 -20.17
C SER A 445 9.78 -12.73 -20.29
N GLU A 446 9.21 -13.43 -19.31
CA GLU A 446 7.75 -13.67 -19.20
C GLU A 446 6.96 -12.36 -19.19
N HIS A 447 7.48 -11.33 -18.51
CA HIS A 447 6.86 -10.01 -18.49
C HIS A 447 6.69 -9.43 -19.90
N GLN A 448 7.69 -9.60 -20.76
CA GLN A 448 7.65 -9.08 -22.13
C GLN A 448 6.64 -9.83 -22.99
N VAL A 449 6.49 -11.15 -22.81
CA VAL A 449 5.41 -11.92 -23.43
C VAL A 449 4.05 -11.38 -22.96
N GLY A 450 3.91 -11.09 -21.66
CA GLY A 450 2.72 -10.43 -21.10
C GLY A 450 2.40 -9.10 -21.78
N CYS A 451 3.39 -8.23 -21.98
CA CYS A 451 3.20 -6.98 -22.70
C CYS A 451 2.72 -7.19 -24.15
N TYR A 452 3.19 -8.22 -24.85
CA TYR A 452 2.71 -8.51 -26.21
C TYR A 452 1.26 -9.00 -26.23
N ILE A 453 0.83 -9.71 -25.18
CA ILE A 453 -0.58 -10.09 -25.00
C ILE A 453 -1.42 -8.84 -24.73
N ASP A 454 -1.00 -8.00 -23.79
CA ASP A 454 -1.70 -6.76 -23.42
C ASP A 454 -1.79 -5.76 -24.58
N ASP A 455 -0.74 -5.66 -25.40
CA ASP A 455 -0.68 -4.82 -26.61
C ASP A 455 -1.49 -5.43 -27.79
N GLY A 456 -2.04 -6.63 -27.65
CA GLY A 456 -2.77 -7.34 -28.71
C GLY A 456 -1.90 -7.87 -29.85
N LEU A 457 -0.57 -7.83 -29.70
CA LEU A 457 0.39 -8.33 -30.69
C LEU A 457 0.50 -9.86 -30.67
N LEU A 458 0.30 -10.47 -29.50
CA LEU A 458 0.28 -11.91 -29.33
C LEU A 458 -1.14 -12.33 -28.95
N LYS A 459 -1.81 -13.03 -29.86
CA LYS A 459 -3.13 -13.62 -29.57
C LYS A 459 -2.98 -14.68 -28.49
N ALA A 460 -3.66 -14.48 -27.37
CA ALA A 460 -3.71 -15.41 -26.25
C ALA A 460 -5.16 -15.64 -25.81
N GLN A 461 -5.41 -16.82 -25.24
CA GLN A 461 -6.67 -17.20 -24.63
C GLN A 461 -6.50 -17.26 -23.11
N ALA A 462 -7.44 -16.67 -22.39
CA ALA A 462 -7.53 -16.84 -20.94
C ALA A 462 -8.12 -18.21 -20.60
N VAL A 463 -7.39 -19.03 -19.86
CA VAL A 463 -7.80 -20.37 -19.40
C VAL A 463 -7.99 -20.35 -17.89
N PHE A 464 -9.14 -20.79 -17.42
CA PHE A 464 -9.47 -20.87 -15.99
C PHE A 464 -9.16 -22.27 -15.46
N ILE A 465 -8.22 -22.35 -14.52
CA ILE A 465 -7.91 -23.59 -13.81
C ILE A 465 -8.81 -23.68 -12.58
N PRO A 466 -9.59 -24.77 -12.38
CA PRO A 466 -10.42 -24.94 -11.19
C PRO A 466 -9.63 -24.74 -9.89
N GLY A 467 -10.20 -23.99 -8.95
CA GLY A 467 -9.56 -23.64 -7.67
C GLY A 467 -8.60 -22.45 -7.74
N TRP A 468 -8.36 -21.86 -8.91
CA TRP A 468 -7.50 -20.69 -9.07
C TRP A 468 -8.30 -19.41 -9.26
N LEU A 469 -7.89 -18.33 -8.58
CA LEU A 469 -8.58 -17.04 -8.61
C LEU A 469 -8.28 -16.20 -9.86
N ARG A 470 -7.24 -16.55 -10.62
CA ARG A 470 -6.81 -15.78 -11.81
C ARG A 470 -6.69 -16.71 -13.01
N PRO A 471 -7.15 -16.28 -14.19
CA PRO A 471 -6.92 -17.03 -15.42
C PRO A 471 -5.43 -17.05 -15.75
N VAL A 472 -5.03 -18.07 -16.50
CA VAL A 472 -3.68 -18.23 -17.05
C VAL A 472 -3.77 -18.02 -18.55
N TRP A 473 -2.79 -17.32 -19.14
CA TRP A 473 -2.75 -17.08 -20.58
C TRP A 473 -2.10 -18.24 -21.31
N GLY A 474 -2.81 -18.80 -22.29
CA GLY A 474 -2.31 -19.80 -23.23
C GLY A 474 -2.33 -19.28 -24.66
N MET A 475 -1.31 -19.63 -25.44
CA MET A 475 -1.15 -19.19 -26.84
C MET A 475 -1.05 -20.40 -27.76
N THR A 476 -1.71 -20.40 -28.91
CA THR A 476 -1.49 -21.49 -29.87
C THR A 476 -0.06 -21.42 -30.43
N PRO A 477 0.57 -22.56 -30.77
CA PRO A 477 1.88 -22.57 -31.42
C PRO A 477 1.95 -21.71 -32.67
N GLU A 478 0.86 -21.64 -33.44
CA GLU A 478 0.74 -20.84 -34.67
C GLU A 478 0.68 -19.35 -34.35
N ALA A 479 -0.08 -18.95 -33.33
CA ALA A 479 -0.16 -17.55 -32.88
C ALA A 479 1.21 -17.07 -32.37
N ALA A 480 1.92 -17.91 -31.62
CA ALA A 480 3.27 -17.63 -31.19
C ALA A 480 4.23 -17.54 -32.40
N HIS A 481 4.17 -18.48 -33.34
CA HIS A 481 5.05 -18.44 -34.52
C HIS A 481 4.78 -17.24 -35.44
N ALA A 482 3.52 -16.88 -35.65
CA ALA A 482 3.14 -15.70 -36.44
C ALA A 482 3.64 -14.40 -35.78
N CYS A 483 3.48 -14.27 -34.47
CA CYS A 483 3.99 -13.12 -33.71
C CYS A 483 5.53 -13.08 -33.74
N GLU A 484 6.20 -14.22 -33.59
CA GLU A 484 7.66 -14.35 -33.72
C GLU A 484 8.14 -13.84 -35.08
N GLY A 485 7.51 -14.30 -36.17
CA GLY A 485 7.79 -13.86 -37.54
C GLY A 485 7.59 -12.35 -37.73
N GLU A 486 6.50 -11.80 -37.18
CA GLU A 486 6.22 -10.36 -37.24
C GLU A 486 7.23 -9.53 -36.42
N LEU A 487 7.67 -10.03 -35.26
CA LEU A 487 8.68 -9.40 -34.42
C LEU A 487 10.07 -9.42 -35.08
N VAL A 488 10.43 -10.52 -35.75
CA VAL A 488 11.67 -10.66 -36.51
C VAL A 488 11.64 -9.77 -37.76
N ALA A 489 10.55 -9.82 -38.54
CA ALA A 489 10.39 -8.99 -39.75
C ALA A 489 10.44 -7.48 -39.43
N ARG A 490 9.94 -7.07 -38.26
CA ARG A 490 10.00 -5.67 -37.79
C ARG A 490 11.31 -5.28 -37.12
N SER A 491 12.37 -6.09 -37.25
CA SER A 491 13.67 -5.83 -36.62
C SER A 491 13.62 -5.63 -35.10
N LYS A 492 12.55 -6.10 -34.43
CA LYS A 492 12.45 -6.05 -32.96
C LYS A 492 13.27 -7.16 -32.31
N LEU A 493 13.57 -8.21 -33.07
CA LEU A 493 14.46 -9.32 -32.71
C LEU A 493 15.32 -9.70 -33.94
N HIS A 494 16.63 -9.91 -33.76
CA HIS A 494 17.54 -10.54 -34.73
C HIS A 494 18.08 -11.83 -34.12
N ARG A 495 18.34 -12.85 -34.94
CA ARG A 495 19.11 -14.01 -34.48
C ARG A 495 20.59 -13.64 -34.44
N ASP A 496 21.24 -13.86 -33.31
CA ASP A 496 22.70 -13.81 -33.23
C ASP A 496 23.33 -15.05 -33.88
N GLY A 497 24.67 -15.09 -33.94
CA GLY A 497 25.41 -16.23 -34.50
C GLY A 497 25.12 -17.57 -33.81
N ASP A 498 24.57 -17.54 -32.60
CA ASP A 498 24.16 -18.72 -31.82
C ASP A 498 22.67 -19.07 -32.02
N GLY A 499 21.98 -18.39 -32.93
CA GLY A 499 20.57 -18.60 -33.23
C GLY A 499 19.59 -18.02 -32.20
N ARG A 500 20.06 -17.24 -31.21
CA ARG A 500 19.22 -16.63 -30.16
C ARG A 500 18.64 -15.31 -30.64
N LEU A 501 17.36 -15.08 -30.36
CA LEU A 501 16.68 -13.82 -30.67
C LEU A 501 17.11 -12.71 -29.69
N ARG A 502 17.95 -11.79 -30.14
CA ARG A 502 18.31 -10.57 -29.40
C ARG A 502 17.56 -9.37 -29.97
N ARG A 503 17.30 -8.33 -29.16
CA ARG A 503 16.80 -7.06 -29.70
C ARG A 503 17.77 -6.56 -30.77
N ALA A 504 17.32 -6.55 -32.02
CA ALA A 504 17.97 -5.70 -33.01
C ALA A 504 17.75 -4.25 -32.54
N ARG A 505 18.61 -3.36 -33.02
CA ARG A 505 18.69 -1.93 -32.74
C ARG A 505 17.35 -1.29 -32.35
N TRP A 506 17.39 -0.31 -31.45
CA TRP A 506 16.23 0.51 -31.10
C TRP A 506 15.41 0.83 -32.36
N PRO A 507 14.08 0.56 -32.41
CA PRO A 507 13.29 0.76 -33.61
C PRO A 507 13.52 2.16 -34.17
N GLU A 508 13.56 2.28 -35.50
CA GLU A 508 13.61 3.61 -36.12
C GLU A 508 12.42 4.44 -35.63
N VAL A 509 12.65 5.74 -35.39
CA VAL A 509 11.66 6.60 -34.72
C VAL A 509 10.33 6.58 -35.48
N ASP A 510 10.38 6.54 -36.80
CA ASP A 510 9.20 6.49 -37.65
C ASP A 510 8.39 5.20 -37.47
N GLN A 511 9.03 4.05 -37.31
CA GLN A 511 8.34 2.77 -37.06
C GLN A 511 7.63 2.77 -35.70
N GLU A 512 8.24 3.41 -34.70
CA GLU A 512 7.64 3.57 -33.38
C GLU A 512 6.49 4.60 -33.41
N MET A 513 6.59 5.64 -34.22
CA MET A 513 5.50 6.59 -34.47
C MET A 513 4.31 5.93 -35.18
N GLU A 514 4.54 5.10 -36.19
CA GLU A 514 3.49 4.30 -36.83
C GLU A 514 2.78 3.35 -35.85
N ARG A 515 3.53 2.75 -34.92
CA ARG A 515 2.96 1.95 -33.84
C ARG A 515 2.03 2.78 -32.96
N LYS A 516 2.49 3.96 -32.53
CA LYS A 516 1.71 4.88 -31.69
C LYS A 516 0.49 5.43 -32.41
N GLN A 517 0.55 5.60 -33.73
CA GLN A 517 -0.61 5.94 -34.54
C GLN A 517 -1.64 4.79 -34.52
N ARG A 518 -1.20 3.56 -34.82
CA ARG A 518 -2.09 2.38 -34.85
C ARG A 518 -2.69 2.04 -33.49
N SER A 519 -1.94 2.17 -32.40
CA SER A 519 -2.46 1.96 -31.05
C SER A 519 -3.33 3.13 -30.55
N GLY A 520 -3.52 4.18 -31.35
CA GLY A 520 -4.25 5.39 -30.95
C GLY A 520 -3.56 6.16 -29.82
N GLU A 521 -2.28 5.91 -29.53
CA GLU A 521 -1.53 6.64 -28.51
C GLU A 521 -1.32 8.11 -28.90
N ILE A 522 -1.12 8.42 -30.19
CA ILE A 522 -0.97 9.81 -30.65
C ILE A 522 -2.26 10.59 -30.39
N ARG A 523 -3.40 10.02 -30.77
CA ARG A 523 -4.72 10.59 -30.50
C ARG A 523 -4.99 10.75 -29.00
N ARG A 524 -4.75 9.71 -28.21
CA ARG A 524 -4.90 9.77 -26.74
C ARG A 524 -3.99 10.83 -26.10
N TYR A 525 -2.79 11.01 -26.62
CA TYR A 525 -1.87 12.05 -26.17
C TYR A 525 -2.37 13.45 -26.55
N ALA A 526 -2.84 13.62 -27.80
CA ALA A 526 -3.42 14.87 -28.29
C ALA A 526 -4.63 15.32 -27.44
N GLU A 527 -5.54 14.38 -27.16
CA GLU A 527 -6.72 14.59 -26.31
C GLU A 527 -6.30 14.96 -24.87
N ARG A 528 -5.31 14.26 -24.30
CA ARG A 528 -4.85 14.51 -22.93
C ARG A 528 -4.18 15.87 -22.76
N GLU A 529 -3.33 16.26 -23.69
CA GLU A 529 -2.57 17.52 -23.62
C GLU A 529 -3.31 18.71 -24.27
N ARG A 530 -4.51 18.49 -24.83
CA ARG A 530 -5.31 19.49 -25.57
C ARG A 530 -4.53 20.15 -26.71
N VAL A 531 -3.79 19.34 -27.45
CA VAL A 531 -3.07 19.79 -28.65
C VAL A 531 -3.58 19.06 -29.87
N SER A 532 -3.34 19.59 -31.07
CA SER A 532 -3.70 18.88 -32.31
C SER A 532 -2.96 17.54 -32.41
N GLU A 533 -3.53 16.53 -33.09
CA GLU A 533 -2.82 15.26 -33.34
C GLU A 533 -1.48 15.46 -34.05
N LYS A 534 -1.40 16.49 -34.91
CA LYS A 534 -0.14 16.89 -35.57
C LYS A 534 0.90 17.36 -34.54
N THR A 535 0.50 18.19 -33.59
CA THR A 535 1.39 18.65 -32.49
C THR A 535 1.78 17.50 -31.56
N ALA A 536 0.84 16.64 -31.19
CA ALA A 536 1.10 15.45 -30.40
C ALA A 536 2.10 14.50 -31.08
N SER A 537 1.96 14.31 -32.39
CA SER A 537 2.87 13.50 -33.20
C SER A 537 4.28 14.08 -33.18
N LEU A 538 4.45 15.40 -33.34
CA LEU A 538 5.75 16.06 -33.25
C LEU A 538 6.40 15.91 -31.87
N VAL A 539 5.64 16.12 -30.79
CA VAL A 539 6.13 16.00 -29.41
C VAL A 539 6.54 14.56 -29.10
N LEU A 540 5.74 13.58 -29.50
CA LEU A 540 6.05 12.16 -29.29
C LEU A 540 7.26 11.72 -30.13
N ARG A 541 7.41 12.22 -31.35
CA ARG A 541 8.59 11.98 -32.19
C ARG A 541 9.85 12.52 -31.52
N ASP A 542 9.84 13.76 -31.04
CA ASP A 542 10.98 14.37 -30.35
C ASP A 542 11.35 13.61 -29.06
N GLN A 543 10.35 13.16 -28.28
CA GLN A 543 10.57 12.31 -27.10
C GLN A 543 11.23 10.97 -27.47
N LEU A 544 10.81 10.35 -28.57
CA LEU A 544 11.38 9.10 -29.06
C LEU A 544 12.80 9.29 -29.58
N GLU A 545 13.09 10.38 -30.28
CA GLU A 545 14.44 10.76 -30.69
C GLU A 545 15.35 10.98 -29.49
N ALA A 546 14.89 11.77 -28.50
CA ALA A 546 15.63 12.03 -27.27
C ALA A 546 15.90 10.73 -26.48
N ARG A 547 14.99 9.76 -26.58
CA ARG A 547 15.15 8.43 -25.98
C ARG A 547 16.12 7.56 -26.79
N LYS A 548 16.06 7.57 -28.12
CA LYS A 548 17.02 6.89 -29.02
C LYS A 548 18.42 7.42 -28.78
N ARG A 549 18.63 8.74 -28.73
CA ARG A 549 19.93 9.38 -28.42
C ARG A 549 20.49 8.94 -27.07
N ARG A 550 19.63 8.80 -26.04
CA ARG A 550 20.04 8.32 -24.70
C ARG A 550 20.43 6.84 -24.65
N ILE A 551 19.85 6.01 -25.52
CA ILE A 551 19.96 4.55 -25.41
C ILE A 551 20.89 3.95 -26.49
N SER A 552 21.03 4.58 -27.66
CA SER A 552 21.99 4.18 -28.69
C SER A 552 23.40 3.94 -28.15
N PRO A 553 23.97 4.82 -27.29
CA PRO A 553 25.29 4.59 -26.70
C PRO A 553 25.35 3.36 -25.77
N ARG A 554 24.22 2.95 -25.17
CA ARG A 554 24.12 1.81 -24.26
C ARG A 554 23.95 0.48 -25.00
N LEU A 555 23.43 0.50 -26.23
CA LEU A 555 23.22 -0.69 -27.07
C LEU A 555 24.43 -1.03 -27.95
N ALA A 556 25.35 -0.10 -28.18
CA ALA A 556 26.57 -0.29 -28.98
C ALA A 556 27.68 -1.12 -28.28
N GLY A 557 27.32 -1.99 -27.33
CA GLY A 557 28.25 -2.61 -26.40
C GLY A 557 28.55 -1.67 -25.25
N ALA A 558 28.13 -2.05 -24.04
CA ALA A 558 28.50 -1.33 -22.84
C ALA A 558 30.01 -1.35 -22.71
N LYS A 559 30.68 -0.23 -23.02
CA LYS A 559 31.98 0.04 -22.43
C LYS A 559 31.80 -0.09 -20.91
N PRO A 560 32.71 -0.78 -20.19
CA PRO A 560 32.69 -0.76 -18.73
C PRO A 560 32.50 0.69 -18.32
N GLY A 561 31.57 0.95 -17.40
CA GLY A 561 31.19 2.31 -17.05
C GLY A 561 32.46 3.09 -16.85
N LYS A 562 32.69 4.12 -17.67
CA LYS A 562 33.82 5.03 -17.43
C LYS A 562 33.64 5.41 -15.97
N GLY A 563 34.65 5.15 -15.14
CA GLY A 563 34.63 5.52 -13.73
C GLY A 563 34.19 6.97 -13.58
N PRO A 564 33.83 7.41 -12.36
CA PRO A 564 33.52 8.82 -12.12
C PRO A 564 34.60 9.69 -12.79
N PRO A 565 34.20 10.65 -13.65
CA PRO A 565 35.15 11.50 -14.37
C PRO A 565 36.18 12.13 -13.43
N ASP A 566 37.38 12.41 -13.92
CA ASP A 566 38.50 12.90 -13.09
C ASP A 566 38.14 14.16 -12.28
N TYR A 567 37.27 15.02 -12.83
CA TYR A 567 36.78 16.21 -12.11
C TYR A 567 35.98 15.87 -10.84
N HIS A 568 35.34 14.70 -10.73
CA HIS A 568 34.70 14.29 -9.47
C HIS A 568 35.73 14.00 -8.37
N ARG A 569 36.89 13.43 -8.73
CA ARG A 569 37.98 13.18 -7.77
C ARG A 569 38.65 14.48 -7.37
N HIS A 570 38.82 15.39 -8.33
CA HIS A 570 39.28 16.75 -8.05
C HIS A 570 38.33 17.46 -7.06
N TRP A 571 37.01 17.41 -7.29
CA TRP A 571 36.03 17.93 -6.33
C TRP A 571 36.13 17.27 -4.96
N GLN A 572 36.41 15.96 -4.88
CA GLN A 572 36.57 15.29 -3.59
C GLN A 572 37.79 15.78 -2.81
N ALA A 573 38.91 16.01 -3.50
CA ALA A 573 40.11 16.58 -2.88
C ALA A 573 39.85 18.01 -2.38
N ARG A 574 39.36 18.89 -3.27
CA ARG A 574 39.05 20.30 -2.94
C ARG A 574 37.96 20.45 -1.89
N TYR A 575 36.99 19.53 -1.82
CA TYR A 575 35.91 19.58 -0.85
C TYR A 575 36.41 19.60 0.60
N HIS A 576 37.41 18.77 0.92
CA HIS A 576 37.93 18.67 2.28
C HIS A 576 38.74 19.90 2.67
N GLU A 577 39.48 20.47 1.72
CA GLU A 577 40.24 21.71 1.90
C GLU A 577 39.27 22.89 2.12
N LEU A 578 38.27 23.03 1.26
CA LEU A 578 37.27 24.09 1.36
C LEU A 578 36.37 23.95 2.61
N GLU A 579 36.09 22.72 3.05
CA GLU A 579 35.38 22.47 4.31
C GLU A 579 36.18 22.97 5.52
N ALA A 580 37.50 22.78 5.51
CA ALA A 580 38.38 23.29 6.56
C ALA A 580 38.45 24.82 6.52
N ASP A 581 38.71 25.41 5.35
CA ASP A 581 38.81 26.87 5.17
C ASP A 581 37.53 27.60 5.61
N LEU A 582 36.36 27.10 5.21
CA LEU A 582 35.07 27.67 5.60
C LEU A 582 34.81 27.51 7.10
N LEU A 583 35.27 26.42 7.72
CA LEU A 583 35.10 26.20 9.15
C LEU A 583 36.01 27.11 9.96
N ASP A 584 37.24 27.34 9.51
CA ASP A 584 38.19 28.25 10.14
C ASP A 584 37.74 29.71 10.01
N ALA A 585 37.30 30.13 8.83
CA ALA A 585 36.70 31.44 8.63
C ALA A 585 35.45 31.64 9.52
N TRP A 586 34.62 30.62 9.66
CA TRP A 586 33.45 30.65 10.56
C TRP A 586 33.85 30.74 12.04
N ASN A 587 34.92 30.05 12.45
CA ASN A 587 35.44 30.12 13.82
C ASN A 587 35.96 31.53 14.15
N GLU A 588 36.74 32.13 13.24
CA GLU A 588 37.26 33.49 13.42
C GLU A 588 36.13 34.54 13.39
N ASP A 589 35.16 34.45 12.46
CA ASP A 589 34.00 35.38 12.45
C ASP A 589 33.20 35.27 13.76
N ASN A 590 32.97 34.06 14.27
CA ASN A 590 32.26 33.87 15.53
C ASN A 590 33.04 34.36 16.75
N LYS A 591 34.36 34.29 16.73
CA LYS A 591 35.21 34.88 17.76
C LYS A 591 35.05 36.40 17.77
N LEU A 592 35.11 37.05 16.61
CA LEU A 592 34.90 38.49 16.46
C LEU A 592 33.46 38.93 16.81
N ARG A 593 32.45 38.15 16.43
CA ARG A 593 31.05 38.39 16.81
C ARG A 593 30.85 38.29 18.32
N LYS A 594 31.48 37.30 18.96
CA LYS A 594 31.44 37.14 20.41
C LYS A 594 32.05 38.34 21.13
N GLU A 595 33.17 38.88 20.63
CA GLU A 595 33.80 40.11 21.16
C GLU A 595 32.89 41.34 21.00
N ARG A 596 32.08 41.39 19.92
CA ARG A 596 31.09 42.45 19.67
C ARG A 596 29.75 42.27 20.38
N GLY A 597 29.51 41.14 21.05
CA GLY A 597 28.22 40.82 21.66
C GLY A 597 27.12 40.44 20.64
N GLU A 598 27.49 40.04 19.43
CA GLU A 598 26.60 39.61 18.37
C GLU A 598 26.27 38.10 18.46
N ALA A 599 25.15 37.70 17.86
CA ALA A 599 24.78 36.28 17.78
C ALA A 599 25.72 35.52 16.83
N ALA A 600 26.10 34.30 17.23
CA ALA A 600 26.94 33.41 16.42
C ALA A 600 26.29 33.12 15.06
N ALA A 601 27.10 33.17 14.00
CA ALA A 601 26.72 32.76 12.65
C ALA A 601 26.41 31.25 12.60
N GLU A 602 25.54 30.85 11.67
CA GLU A 602 25.26 29.44 11.42
C GLU A 602 26.49 28.73 10.86
N ARG A 603 26.79 27.52 11.39
CA ARG A 603 27.92 26.72 10.91
C ARG A 603 27.73 26.33 9.44
N PRO A 604 28.77 26.43 8.59
CA PRO A 604 28.68 26.01 7.20
C PRO A 604 28.21 24.56 7.08
N SER A 605 27.00 24.38 6.54
CA SER A 605 26.51 23.06 6.16
C SER A 605 27.31 22.47 4.98
N ARG A 606 27.26 21.15 4.79
CA ARG A 606 27.86 20.49 3.62
C ARG A 606 27.43 21.09 2.28
N MET A 607 26.21 21.60 2.20
CA MET A 607 25.70 22.24 0.98
C MET A 607 26.34 23.60 0.73
N HIS A 608 26.75 24.33 1.79
CA HIS A 608 27.54 25.56 1.62
C HIS A 608 28.90 25.26 1.00
N VAL A 609 29.59 24.23 1.49
CA VAL A 609 30.87 23.76 0.91
C VAL A 609 30.68 23.35 -0.55
N CYS A 610 29.64 22.57 -0.87
CA CYS A 610 29.39 22.17 -2.26
C CYS A 610 29.06 23.35 -3.18
N LYS A 611 28.36 24.38 -2.69
CA LYS A 611 28.05 25.59 -3.47
C LYS A 611 29.31 26.38 -3.78
N ALA A 612 30.15 26.63 -2.76
CA ALA A 612 31.41 27.34 -2.92
C ALA A 612 32.36 26.58 -3.86
N LEU A 613 32.43 25.25 -3.75
CA LEU A 613 33.19 24.41 -4.67
C LEU A 613 32.64 24.42 -6.10
N GLY A 614 31.31 24.48 -6.27
CA GLY A 614 30.69 24.59 -7.59
C GLY A 614 30.94 25.96 -8.25
N GLU A 615 31.10 27.01 -7.44
CA GLU A 615 31.44 28.37 -7.89
C GLU A 615 32.94 28.54 -8.19
N GLU A 616 33.81 27.89 -7.42
CA GLU A 616 35.24 27.77 -7.72
C GLU A 616 35.47 26.98 -9.01
N ASP A 617 34.87 25.79 -9.12
CA ASP A 617 34.95 24.98 -10.34
C ASP A 617 34.42 25.74 -11.54
N TRP A 618 33.30 26.46 -11.42
CA TRP A 618 32.77 27.29 -12.52
C TRP A 618 33.76 28.34 -13.02
N ARG A 619 34.47 29.01 -12.10
CA ARG A 619 35.48 30.03 -12.41
C ARG A 619 36.72 29.46 -13.10
N GLU A 620 37.12 28.27 -12.68
CA GLU A 620 38.33 27.61 -13.16
C GLU A 620 38.06 26.67 -14.36
N CYS A 621 36.80 26.48 -14.74
CA CYS A 621 36.41 25.49 -15.74
C CYS A 621 36.73 25.95 -17.17
N GLU A 622 37.92 25.58 -17.66
CA GLU A 622 38.29 25.71 -19.06
C GLU A 622 37.49 24.77 -20.00
N ASP A 623 36.93 23.67 -19.45
CA ASP A 623 36.25 22.61 -20.22
C ASP A 623 34.71 22.78 -20.24
N PRO A 624 34.13 23.15 -21.38
CA PRO A 624 32.70 23.42 -21.53
C PRO A 624 31.80 22.23 -21.18
N GLU A 625 32.29 21.01 -21.41
CA GLU A 625 31.47 19.81 -21.37
C GLU A 625 31.20 19.34 -19.94
N ARG A 626 31.89 19.90 -18.93
CA ARG A 626 31.69 19.58 -17.51
C ARG A 626 30.35 20.07 -16.98
N TRP A 627 29.86 21.19 -17.54
CA TRP A 627 28.58 21.80 -17.20
C TRP A 627 27.58 21.63 -18.35
N PRO A 628 26.32 21.20 -18.12
CA PRO A 628 25.34 21.01 -19.17
C PRO A 628 25.04 22.35 -19.84
N PRO A 629 24.79 22.39 -21.16
CA PRO A 629 24.48 23.62 -21.87
C PRO A 629 23.27 24.39 -21.31
N ALA A 630 22.36 23.72 -20.60
CA ALA A 630 21.22 24.34 -19.94
C ALA A 630 21.59 25.18 -18.70
N ASP A 631 22.76 24.92 -18.11
CA ASP A 631 23.28 25.67 -16.96
C ASP A 631 24.13 26.88 -17.40
N TRP A 632 24.24 27.13 -18.70
CA TRP A 632 25.08 28.17 -19.28
C TRP A 632 24.33 29.50 -19.41
N PRO A 633 24.93 30.64 -19.02
CA PRO A 633 24.40 31.93 -19.42
C PRO A 633 24.44 32.06 -20.96
N ALA A 634 23.42 32.69 -21.53
CA ALA A 634 23.28 32.86 -22.98
C ALA A 634 24.47 33.58 -23.65
N SER A 635 25.25 34.35 -22.88
CA SER A 635 26.51 34.95 -23.31
C SER A 635 27.67 34.32 -22.54
N ARG A 636 28.40 33.44 -23.20
CA ARG A 636 29.63 32.79 -22.69
C ARG A 636 30.79 33.77 -22.40
N LEU A 637 30.65 35.02 -22.84
CA LEU A 637 31.76 35.96 -22.96
C LEU A 637 32.10 36.76 -21.69
N HIS A 638 31.24 36.84 -20.66
CA HIS A 638 31.46 37.79 -19.54
C HIS A 638 30.84 37.40 -18.18
N ALA A 639 30.91 36.15 -17.75
CA ALA A 639 30.45 35.82 -16.39
C ALA A 639 31.60 35.18 -15.60
N ASP A 640 32.46 36.04 -15.05
CA ASP A 640 33.46 35.64 -14.05
C ASP A 640 32.80 35.02 -12.81
N ASP A 641 31.49 35.23 -12.61
CA ASP A 641 30.72 34.67 -11.50
C ASP A 641 29.55 33.79 -11.97
N LEU A 642 29.31 32.71 -11.23
CA LEU A 642 28.10 31.90 -11.38
C LEU A 642 26.89 32.72 -10.90
N ARG A 643 25.81 32.76 -11.71
CA ARG A 643 24.59 33.48 -11.30
C ARG A 643 24.07 32.96 -9.95
N PRO A 644 23.59 33.85 -9.06
CA PRO A 644 23.12 33.45 -7.73
C PRO A 644 22.00 32.39 -7.73
N ASP A 645 21.13 32.39 -8.74
CA ASP A 645 20.05 31.42 -8.87
C ASP A 645 20.52 30.03 -9.33
N MET A 646 21.72 29.94 -9.90
CA MET A 646 22.35 28.69 -10.34
C MET A 646 23.21 28.02 -9.25
N LEU A 647 23.64 28.77 -8.23
CA LEU A 647 24.42 28.24 -7.09
C LEU A 647 23.78 27.00 -6.43
N PRO A 648 22.46 26.93 -6.18
CA PRO A 648 21.83 25.73 -5.62
C PRO A 648 21.97 24.51 -6.55
N HIS A 649 21.90 24.70 -7.86
CA HIS A 649 22.03 23.64 -8.85
C HIS A 649 23.49 23.14 -8.96
N ALA A 650 24.45 24.07 -9.00
CA ALA A 650 25.87 23.78 -8.96
C ALA A 650 26.26 23.00 -7.70
N GLY A 651 25.88 23.51 -6.52
CA GLY A 651 26.13 22.82 -5.27
C GLY A 651 25.50 21.42 -5.21
N ARG A 652 24.30 21.25 -5.79
CA ARG A 652 23.64 19.94 -5.83
C ARG A 652 24.32 18.96 -6.79
N ARG A 653 24.91 19.44 -7.88
CA ARG A 653 25.70 18.64 -8.82
C ARG A 653 26.95 18.10 -8.14
N VAL A 654 27.74 18.98 -7.51
CA VAL A 654 28.92 18.63 -6.73
C VAL A 654 28.57 17.65 -5.62
N TYR A 655 27.52 17.93 -4.84
CA TYR A 655 27.04 17.03 -3.79
C TYR A 655 26.70 15.63 -4.30
N ASN A 656 26.00 15.52 -5.44
CA ASN A 656 25.64 14.22 -6.01
C ASN A 656 26.86 13.46 -6.55
N ALA A 657 27.86 14.17 -7.09
CA ALA A 657 29.11 13.57 -7.53
C ALA A 657 29.91 12.98 -6.35
N LEU A 658 30.08 13.76 -5.28
CA LEU A 658 30.74 13.31 -4.05
C LEU A 658 30.00 12.13 -3.40
N LYS A 659 28.66 12.18 -3.38
CA LYS A 659 27.85 11.08 -2.85
C LYS A 659 28.03 9.77 -3.63
N ARG A 660 28.27 9.84 -4.94
CA ARG A 660 28.57 8.66 -5.77
C ARG A 660 29.94 8.06 -5.44
N LEU A 661 30.93 8.90 -5.14
CA LEU A 661 32.26 8.44 -4.72
C LEU A 661 32.25 7.81 -3.32
N GLN A 662 31.39 8.30 -2.42
CA GLN A 662 31.29 7.81 -1.04
C GLN A 662 30.44 6.54 -0.87
N ASN A 663 29.69 6.11 -1.90
CA ASN A 663 28.86 4.91 -1.83
C ASN A 663 29.63 3.69 -2.39
N PRO A 664 30.08 2.74 -1.54
CA PRO A 664 30.88 1.59 -1.98
C PRO A 664 30.09 0.59 -2.85
N VAL A 665 28.76 0.68 -2.90
CA VAL A 665 27.87 -0.24 -3.62
C VAL A 665 27.84 0.04 -5.14
N THR A 666 28.37 1.17 -5.60
CA THR A 666 28.53 1.47 -7.04
C THR A 666 29.92 1.14 -7.59
N GLY A 667 30.66 0.26 -6.92
CA GLY A 667 31.85 -0.37 -7.48
C GLY A 667 31.53 -1.03 -8.81
N ILE A 668 32.04 -0.43 -9.88
CA ILE A 668 32.21 -1.07 -11.19
C ILE A 668 33.24 -2.17 -11.04
#